data_AF-A0A524CZM3-F1
#
_entry.id   AF-A0A524CZM3-F1
#
_cell.length_a   1.000
_cell.length_b   1.000
_cell.length_c   1.000
_cell.angle_alpha   90.00
_cell.angle_beta   90.00
_cell.angle_gamma   90.00
#
_symmetry.space_group_name_H-M   'P 1'
#
loop_
_entity.id
_entity.type
_entity.pdbx_description
1 polymer ?
#
loop_
_entity_poly.entity_id
_entity_poly.type
_entity_poly.pdbx_seq_one_letter_code
_entity_poly.pdbx_strand_id
1 'polypeptide(L)'
;MSKLKNKTSLLFTICTITLLLTGGMLFFLFLTPTVGQSNEPKEVLVLSGGKDQSFIQSLKIDSSNFNVEVNRTYGLNPLNLSGYDLVIIFDANLSSQQISDLIAYVESGGSSIIFMGPKLHTNATLLENMDLINDASDLTLNRESMLSLVKNATTPIGSKIAWNSAPDLKPNNMSYIPLANMNNTVNRIVDVYNTSLSLNRESNRIPFIAEKKKVNGSIMLFTGWLQRDPSSTEKSANIELTIWPYFNYLLYGMAKQILDQEVDTYAIWSYSPVPHITEQFILLLIVVVLGCLAIALFVTVKRKSGGRMDQATIEALKKRAEEELEEEITERAELEKKIEERGREDLKDDWEIIGIHRQLGGFLFTFFIGLILVIPQLLLTSYILPLLLDYTYAQASGWYNYAYNLFQIAWLLFDFGTSYALAKYFSEYRVHNPEKAIHYIQIFVWWQLFTGLVQISIFAFLGSIVFPLTNLAHMTWIFVMFSLVQYPGFFLVFMFTFQGLQRADLHLLTYVSWEIFWLLIGQAIFCYLGRIWGAANPIFGEALGAGVGYALARYFDYWMTFFFSLYLFKKQGYSPSTCFRVDFTKDEFKETMSYGSRLAFGESFVQIGWFIQILLTSAFIANYSQELGYYQLAWTVGMMIQIITLYGQSLLGGYSEAYSHQKENLTKLYIYEGFRWGNYFGYFLISVLFAVGNLFLVGAAGPDIGVPASKYLPLILVFHGFGIYSWLVDAVFQGTGKTGYAAAVWILEQVIRALFMWVLVTIFYDMRLVIIAYWPAVLTKDIVAWVIVRSKISKFKLYTFKTFITPLIAAIINFFVLGFFGNLVFNLELGDKIINTALIFLVGVFIFIFFYAFIEGLLGGYDDNTLKEFEKASTMVKTPLIRHFARGIYKSAELGARISPLHNKFPIDIYESGMEEAFELTLEKRRLKI
;
A
#
# COMPACT_ATOMS: atom_id res chain seq x y z
N MET A 1 -45.58 8.09 34.38
CA MET A 1 -44.26 7.43 34.40
C MET A 1 -44.24 6.12 33.58
N SER A 2 -44.74 6.13 32.33
CA SER A 2 -44.67 4.96 31.43
C SER A 2 -44.64 5.40 29.96
N LYS A 3 -43.46 5.67 29.39
CA LYS A 3 -43.22 5.76 27.94
C LYS A 3 -41.72 5.88 27.67
N LEU A 4 -41.01 4.79 27.92
CA LEU A 4 -39.67 4.54 27.38
C LEU A 4 -39.72 3.13 26.77
N LYS A 5 -40.43 3.00 25.63
CA LYS A 5 -40.28 1.83 24.76
C LYS A 5 -38.97 2.02 23.99
N ASN A 6 -37.87 1.56 24.60
CA ASN A 6 -36.62 1.30 23.92
C ASN A 6 -36.85 0.25 22.83
N LYS A 7 -37.21 0.68 21.62
CA LYS A 7 -37.03 -0.13 20.41
C LYS A 7 -35.63 0.18 19.89
N THR A 8 -34.62 -0.53 20.41
CA THR A 8 -33.36 -0.66 19.67
C THR A 8 -33.70 -1.18 18.27
N SER A 9 -33.26 -0.45 17.24
CA SER A 9 -33.50 -0.83 15.85
C SER A 9 -32.90 -2.22 15.62
N LEU A 10 -33.66 -3.15 15.03
CA LEU A 10 -33.17 -4.49 14.64
C LEU A 10 -31.87 -4.40 13.83
N LEU A 11 -31.74 -3.35 13.00
CA LEU A 11 -30.54 -3.03 12.24
C LEU A 11 -29.35 -2.71 13.15
N PHE A 12 -29.57 -1.93 14.21
CA PHE A 12 -28.51 -1.62 15.19
C PHE A 12 -28.04 -2.89 15.90
N THR A 13 -28.97 -3.73 16.37
CA THR A 13 -28.63 -5.01 17.00
C THR A 13 -27.85 -5.93 16.05
N ILE A 14 -28.22 -6.00 14.78
CA ILE A 14 -27.50 -6.81 13.79
C ILE A 14 -26.15 -6.20 13.44
N CYS A 15 -26.05 -4.88 13.26
CA CYS A 15 -24.74 -4.23 13.08
C CYS A 15 -23.84 -4.45 14.29
N THR A 16 -24.37 -4.44 15.51
CA THR A 16 -23.60 -4.78 16.72
C THR A 16 -23.21 -6.26 16.76
N ILE A 17 -24.11 -7.18 16.42
CA ILE A 17 -23.80 -8.62 16.34
C ILE A 17 -22.76 -8.89 15.26
N THR A 18 -22.93 -8.31 14.07
CA THR A 18 -21.94 -8.36 12.99
C THR A 18 -20.62 -7.78 13.47
N LEU A 19 -20.61 -6.54 14.00
CA LEU A 19 -19.41 -5.91 14.56
C LEU A 19 -18.70 -6.79 15.59
N LEU A 20 -19.46 -7.50 16.44
CA LEU A 20 -18.91 -8.43 17.42
C LEU A 20 -18.36 -9.70 16.76
N LEU A 21 -19.12 -10.35 15.87
CA LEU A 21 -18.75 -11.59 15.17
C LEU A 21 -17.59 -11.41 14.18
N THR A 22 -17.53 -10.27 13.49
CA THR A 22 -16.44 -9.88 12.59
C THR A 22 -15.40 -9.00 13.28
N GLY A 23 -15.54 -8.75 14.59
CA GLY A 23 -14.69 -7.86 15.36
C GLY A 23 -13.42 -8.52 15.88
N GLY A 24 -12.31 -7.77 15.84
CA GLY A 24 -10.99 -8.24 16.28
C GLY A 24 -10.87 -8.70 17.75
N MET A 25 -11.82 -8.38 18.64
CA MET A 25 -11.79 -8.87 20.03
C MET A 25 -12.09 -10.37 20.16
N LEU A 26 -12.98 -10.93 19.34
CA LEU A 26 -13.20 -12.37 19.32
C LEU A 26 -11.96 -13.09 18.76
N PHE A 27 -11.23 -12.45 17.85
CA PHE A 27 -10.05 -13.00 17.20
C PHE A 27 -8.89 -13.30 18.16
N PHE A 28 -8.57 -12.38 19.08
CA PHE A 28 -7.50 -12.60 20.06
C PHE A 28 -7.80 -13.72 21.06
N LEU A 29 -9.08 -14.10 21.22
CA LEU A 29 -9.48 -15.26 22.04
C LEU A 29 -9.30 -16.60 21.28
N PHE A 30 -9.27 -16.58 19.94
CA PHE A 30 -9.17 -17.77 19.09
C PHE A 30 -7.73 -18.20 18.75
N LEU A 31 -6.73 -17.42 19.18
CA LEU A 31 -5.31 -17.73 18.95
C LEU A 31 -4.66 -18.38 20.17
N THR A 32 -5.45 -19.12 20.94
CA THR A 32 -4.93 -19.98 22.01
C THR A 32 -4.47 -21.29 21.36
N PRO A 33 -3.19 -21.66 21.49
CA PRO A 33 -2.68 -22.84 20.80
C PRO A 33 -3.41 -24.10 21.28
N THR A 34 -3.88 -24.91 20.33
CA THR A 34 -4.23 -26.30 20.60
C THR A 34 -2.95 -27.04 20.98
N VAL A 35 -2.84 -27.41 22.25
CA VAL A 35 -1.69 -28.16 22.77
C VAL A 35 -1.71 -29.56 22.15
N GLY A 36 -0.68 -29.89 21.37
CA GLY A 36 -0.46 -31.25 20.89
C GLY A 36 -0.12 -32.17 22.07
N GLN A 37 -0.78 -33.32 22.16
CA GLN A 37 -0.33 -34.41 23.02
C GLN A 37 0.62 -35.29 22.19
N SER A 38 1.90 -35.29 22.56
CA SER A 38 2.88 -36.25 22.07
C SER A 38 3.13 -37.30 23.15
N ASN A 39 3.47 -38.51 22.71
CA ASN A 39 3.57 -39.69 23.56
C ASN A 39 4.99 -40.00 24.06
N GLU A 40 6.04 -39.25 23.71
CA GLU A 40 7.40 -39.40 24.27
C GLU A 40 8.29 -38.22 23.81
N PRO A 41 8.57 -37.21 24.66
CA PRO A 41 9.41 -36.07 24.28
C PRO A 41 10.88 -36.48 24.17
N LYS A 42 11.59 -35.90 23.21
CA LYS A 42 13.03 -36.10 23.00
C LYS A 42 13.84 -35.19 23.91
N GLU A 43 14.89 -35.73 24.51
CA GLU A 43 15.74 -35.00 25.44
C GLU A 43 16.77 -34.16 24.65
N VAL A 44 16.67 -32.84 24.75
CA VAL A 44 17.48 -31.87 24.02
C VAL A 44 18.34 -31.07 24.99
N LEU A 45 19.66 -31.17 24.85
CA LEU A 45 20.61 -30.35 25.59
C LEU A 45 21.06 -29.15 24.75
N VAL A 46 20.88 -27.93 25.27
CA VAL A 46 21.43 -26.72 24.65
C VAL A 46 22.67 -26.25 25.40
N LEU A 47 23.80 -26.28 24.70
CA LEU A 47 25.05 -25.63 25.08
C LEU A 47 25.04 -24.19 24.54
N SER A 48 24.49 -23.26 25.32
CA SER A 48 24.40 -21.82 24.99
C SER A 48 25.52 -20.92 25.53
N GLY A 49 26.19 -20.20 24.63
CA GLY A 49 27.21 -19.19 24.94
C GLY A 49 26.71 -17.87 25.55
N GLY A 50 25.41 -17.69 25.80
CA GLY A 50 24.78 -16.45 26.32
C GLY A 50 23.73 -15.85 25.37
N LYS A 51 23.06 -14.75 25.78
CA LYS A 51 22.06 -13.95 25.00
C LYS A 51 21.12 -14.77 24.07
N ASP A 52 20.62 -15.89 24.57
CA ASP A 52 19.87 -16.92 23.84
C ASP A 52 18.35 -16.91 24.12
N GLN A 53 17.84 -15.91 24.84
CA GLN A 53 16.47 -15.93 25.39
C GLN A 53 15.40 -16.19 24.32
N SER A 54 15.43 -15.45 23.21
CA SER A 54 14.47 -15.62 22.11
C SER A 54 14.60 -16.97 21.41
N PHE A 55 15.83 -17.47 21.26
CA PHE A 55 16.12 -18.77 20.68
C PHE A 55 15.59 -19.91 21.56
N ILE A 56 15.89 -19.89 22.85
CA ILE A 56 15.40 -20.89 23.82
C ILE A 56 13.88 -20.84 23.95
N GLN A 57 13.29 -19.64 23.94
CA GLN A 57 11.84 -19.48 23.97
C GLN A 57 11.19 -20.16 22.76
N SER A 58 11.78 -19.96 21.56
CA SER A 58 11.32 -20.57 20.31
C SER A 58 11.44 -22.10 20.33
N LEU A 59 12.56 -22.62 20.82
CA LEU A 59 12.82 -24.06 20.92
C LEU A 59 11.88 -24.76 21.91
N LYS A 60 11.49 -24.07 22.99
CA LYS A 60 10.58 -24.58 24.03
C LYS A 60 9.09 -24.52 23.67
N ILE A 61 8.73 -23.95 22.51
CA ILE A 61 7.33 -23.87 22.07
C ILE A 61 6.74 -25.29 21.93
N ASP A 62 7.48 -26.19 21.30
CA ASP A 62 7.06 -27.58 21.09
C ASP A 62 7.53 -28.47 22.24
N SER A 63 6.97 -28.21 23.43
CA SER A 63 7.19 -29.04 24.62
C SER A 63 6.61 -30.45 24.49
N SER A 64 5.81 -30.71 23.45
CA SER A 64 5.28 -32.03 23.15
C SER A 64 6.35 -32.94 22.54
N ASN A 65 7.16 -32.42 21.62
CA ASN A 65 8.21 -33.18 20.96
C ASN A 65 9.56 -33.09 21.67
N PHE A 66 9.84 -32.02 22.41
CA PHE A 66 11.17 -31.75 22.95
C PHE A 66 11.13 -31.34 24.43
N ASN A 67 11.93 -32.01 25.25
CA ASN A 67 12.30 -31.56 26.58
C ASN A 67 13.65 -30.85 26.50
N VAL A 68 13.68 -29.55 26.82
CA VAL A 68 14.84 -28.69 26.55
C VAL A 68 15.54 -28.30 27.85
N GLU A 69 16.73 -28.87 28.07
CA GLU A 69 17.66 -28.48 29.12
C GLU A 69 18.70 -27.49 28.58
N VAL A 70 19.03 -26.45 29.35
CA VAL A 70 20.03 -25.45 28.96
C VAL A 70 21.19 -25.50 29.94
N ASN A 71 22.36 -25.87 29.44
CA ASN A 71 23.60 -25.77 30.18
C ASN A 71 24.30 -24.45 29.82
N ARG A 72 24.78 -23.72 30.83
CA ARG A 72 25.49 -22.44 30.68
C ARG A 72 26.89 -22.46 31.30
N THR A 73 27.30 -23.60 31.85
CA THR A 73 28.54 -23.76 32.60
C THR A 73 29.62 -24.32 31.66
N TYR A 74 30.53 -23.46 31.21
CA TYR A 74 31.62 -23.84 30.30
C TYR A 74 32.98 -23.82 30.98
N GLY A 75 33.87 -24.71 30.56
CA GLY A 75 35.32 -24.49 30.67
C GLY A 75 36.10 -25.29 31.72
N LEU A 76 35.48 -26.15 32.54
CA LEU A 76 36.26 -26.93 33.53
C LEU A 76 35.85 -28.42 33.70
N ASN A 77 34.62 -28.82 33.36
CA ASN A 77 34.14 -30.19 33.57
C ASN A 77 33.79 -30.90 32.24
N PRO A 78 33.97 -32.24 32.16
CA PRO A 78 33.50 -33.06 31.03
C PRO A 78 31.99 -32.94 30.82
N LEU A 79 31.53 -33.13 29.58
CA LEU A 79 30.11 -33.15 29.26
C LEU A 79 29.54 -34.56 29.45
N ASN A 80 28.48 -34.71 30.25
CA ASN A 80 27.72 -35.96 30.30
C ASN A 80 26.56 -35.90 29.30
N LEU A 81 26.73 -36.60 28.17
CA LEU A 81 25.78 -36.58 27.05
C LEU A 81 24.92 -37.86 26.95
N SER A 82 25.10 -38.82 27.88
CA SER A 82 24.56 -40.19 27.79
C SER A 82 23.03 -40.34 27.96
N GLY A 83 22.28 -39.24 28.05
CA GLY A 83 20.82 -39.23 28.16
C GLY A 83 20.10 -38.29 27.19
N TYR A 84 20.82 -37.67 26.25
CA TYR A 84 20.25 -36.71 25.31
C TYR A 84 20.16 -37.28 23.89
N ASP A 85 18.99 -37.17 23.27
CA ASP A 85 18.80 -37.53 21.86
C ASP A 85 19.45 -36.50 20.92
N LEU A 86 19.48 -35.23 21.34
CA LEU A 86 19.97 -34.11 20.53
C LEU A 86 20.79 -33.13 21.37
N VAL A 87 21.95 -32.70 20.86
CA VAL A 87 22.75 -31.62 21.46
C VAL A 87 22.78 -30.41 20.52
N ILE A 88 22.32 -29.27 20.99
CA ILE A 88 22.35 -28.00 20.24
C ILE A 88 23.45 -27.12 20.81
N ILE A 89 24.35 -26.68 19.95
CA ILE A 89 25.46 -25.80 20.29
C ILE A 89 25.12 -24.42 19.77
N PHE A 90 24.85 -23.49 20.69
CA PHE A 90 24.50 -22.11 20.37
C PHE A 90 25.65 -21.19 20.75
N ASP A 91 26.55 -20.94 19.80
CA ASP A 91 27.74 -20.09 19.95
C ASP A 91 28.53 -20.28 21.28
N ALA A 92 28.68 -21.53 21.71
CA ALA A 92 29.39 -21.86 22.94
C ALA A 92 30.91 -21.94 22.71
N ASN A 93 31.69 -21.39 23.64
CA ASN A 93 33.14 -21.58 23.63
C ASN A 93 33.50 -22.84 24.42
N LEU A 94 33.90 -23.89 23.70
CA LEU A 94 34.13 -25.23 24.26
C LEU A 94 35.63 -25.50 24.47
N SER A 95 35.97 -26.23 25.52
CA SER A 95 37.35 -26.70 25.72
C SER A 95 37.67 -27.91 24.83
N SER A 96 38.95 -28.22 24.62
CA SER A 96 39.39 -29.39 23.84
C SER A 96 38.80 -30.71 24.35
N GLN A 97 38.61 -30.85 25.68
CA GLN A 97 37.96 -32.03 26.26
C GLN A 97 36.48 -32.10 25.87
N GLN A 98 35.74 -30.99 25.97
CA GLN A 98 34.32 -30.95 25.62
C GLN A 98 34.08 -31.20 24.13
N ILE A 99 34.98 -30.71 23.27
CA ILE A 99 34.97 -31.03 21.84
C ILE A 99 35.14 -32.54 21.63
N SER A 100 36.07 -33.16 22.35
CA SER A 100 36.29 -34.61 22.29
C SER A 100 35.06 -35.40 22.77
N ASP A 101 34.41 -34.97 23.86
CA ASP A 101 33.18 -35.58 24.39
C ASP A 101 32.03 -35.50 23.35
N LEU A 102 31.89 -34.37 22.65
CA LEU A 102 30.89 -34.19 21.60
C LEU A 102 31.16 -35.07 20.37
N ILE A 103 32.42 -35.21 19.96
CA ILE A 103 32.79 -36.09 18.85
C ILE A 103 32.44 -37.52 19.18
N ALA A 104 32.82 -37.99 20.38
CA ALA A 104 32.49 -39.33 20.85
C ALA A 104 30.97 -39.57 20.90
N TYR A 105 30.21 -38.57 21.35
CA TYR A 105 28.74 -38.62 21.33
C TYR A 105 28.19 -38.78 19.91
N VAL A 106 28.63 -37.98 18.94
CA VAL A 106 28.15 -38.09 17.55
C VAL A 106 28.59 -39.42 16.92
N GLU A 107 29.83 -39.85 17.13
CA GLU A 107 30.33 -41.13 16.62
C GLU A 107 29.58 -42.33 17.22
N SER A 108 29.08 -42.20 18.45
CA SER A 108 28.24 -43.22 19.10
C SER A 108 26.79 -43.28 18.57
N GLY A 109 26.39 -42.35 17.68
CA GLY A 109 25.04 -42.28 17.11
C GLY A 109 24.22 -41.06 17.53
N GLY A 110 24.79 -40.15 18.33
CA GLY A 110 24.12 -38.92 18.74
C GLY A 110 23.98 -37.89 17.61
N SER A 111 22.98 -37.01 17.72
CA SER A 111 22.74 -35.94 16.75
C SER A 111 23.08 -34.57 17.32
N SER A 112 23.67 -33.69 16.50
CA SER A 112 24.09 -32.36 16.93
C SER A 112 23.69 -31.26 15.95
N ILE A 113 23.30 -30.08 16.46
CA ILE A 113 23.04 -28.88 15.65
C ILE A 113 23.94 -27.75 16.14
N ILE A 114 24.69 -27.14 15.23
CA ILE A 114 25.61 -26.04 15.52
C ILE A 114 25.03 -24.74 14.94
N PHE A 115 24.71 -23.79 15.81
CA PHE A 115 24.41 -22.41 15.46
C PHE A 115 25.66 -21.56 15.62
N MET A 116 26.17 -21.04 14.51
CA MET A 116 27.33 -20.16 14.49
C MET A 116 27.04 -18.83 15.19
N GLY A 117 28.09 -18.25 15.74
CA GLY A 117 28.09 -16.90 16.29
C GLY A 117 29.52 -16.38 16.46
N PRO A 118 29.69 -15.21 17.09
CA PRO A 118 31.01 -14.59 17.26
C PRO A 118 32.06 -15.49 17.92
N LYS A 119 31.69 -16.29 18.92
CA LYS A 119 32.64 -17.13 19.68
C LYS A 119 33.11 -18.35 18.88
N LEU A 120 32.17 -19.09 18.28
CA LEU A 120 32.48 -20.22 17.40
C LEU A 120 33.17 -19.79 16.10
N HIS A 121 32.88 -18.59 15.61
CA HIS A 121 33.59 -18.03 14.47
C HIS A 121 35.07 -17.77 14.81
N THR A 122 35.34 -17.20 15.99
CA THR A 122 36.71 -16.94 16.45
C THR A 122 37.47 -18.22 16.77
N ASN A 123 36.77 -19.25 17.28
CA ASN A 123 37.34 -20.56 17.60
C ASN A 123 36.58 -21.69 16.88
N ALA A 124 36.90 -21.88 15.60
CA ALA A 124 36.23 -22.84 14.73
C ALA A 124 36.81 -24.27 14.79
N THR A 125 37.65 -24.56 15.78
CA THR A 125 38.25 -25.90 15.98
C THR A 125 37.21 -27.01 16.10
N LEU A 126 36.02 -26.71 16.64
CA LEU A 126 34.89 -27.66 16.66
C LEU A 126 34.48 -28.08 15.24
N LEU A 127 34.35 -27.14 14.31
CA LEU A 127 33.88 -27.41 12.94
C LEU A 127 34.89 -28.28 12.18
N GLU A 128 36.18 -28.00 12.35
CA GLU A 128 37.28 -28.75 11.75
C GLU A 128 37.30 -30.19 12.28
N ASN A 129 37.26 -30.39 13.61
CA ASN A 129 37.25 -31.73 14.21
C ASN A 129 35.95 -32.52 13.94
N MET A 130 34.85 -31.83 13.65
CA MET A 130 33.59 -32.44 13.19
C MET A 130 33.58 -32.71 11.67
N ASP A 131 34.69 -32.45 10.98
CA ASP A 131 34.88 -32.61 9.53
C ASP A 131 33.85 -31.81 8.70
N LEU A 132 33.37 -30.67 9.20
CA LEU A 132 32.48 -29.77 8.46
C LEU A 132 33.26 -28.84 7.53
N ILE A 133 34.45 -28.42 7.97
CA ILE A 133 35.39 -27.58 7.23
C ILE A 133 36.79 -28.21 7.21
N ASN A 134 37.63 -27.77 6.29
CA ASN A 134 38.98 -28.29 6.10
C ASN A 134 40.03 -27.48 6.89
N ASP A 135 39.80 -26.18 7.12
CA ASP A 135 40.72 -25.27 7.82
C ASP A 135 39.91 -24.27 8.67
N ALA A 136 40.10 -24.30 10.00
CA ALA A 136 39.44 -23.39 10.93
C ALA A 136 39.90 -21.92 10.81
N SER A 137 41.06 -21.66 10.21
CA SER A 137 41.61 -20.31 10.04
C SER A 137 41.04 -19.55 8.84
N ASP A 138 40.44 -20.27 7.87
CA ASP A 138 39.86 -19.71 6.64
C ASP A 138 38.35 -19.44 6.77
N LEU A 139 37.97 -18.72 7.83
CA LEU A 139 36.63 -18.19 8.03
C LEU A 139 36.62 -16.68 7.96
N THR A 140 35.67 -16.11 7.23
CA THR A 140 35.47 -14.66 7.15
C THR A 140 34.05 -14.27 7.51
N LEU A 141 33.78 -12.97 7.64
CA LEU A 141 32.43 -12.45 7.80
C LEU A 141 31.84 -12.06 6.45
N ASN A 142 30.52 -12.20 6.32
CA ASN A 142 29.81 -11.64 5.18
C ASN A 142 29.91 -10.10 5.19
N ARG A 143 30.23 -9.49 4.05
CA ARG A 143 30.36 -8.02 3.94
C ARG A 143 29.10 -7.33 3.44
N GLU A 144 28.20 -8.09 2.83
CA GLU A 144 26.95 -7.61 2.24
C GLU A 144 25.78 -8.43 2.77
N SER A 145 24.55 -7.92 2.58
CA SER A 145 23.35 -8.69 2.84
C SER A 145 23.32 -9.94 1.96
N MET A 146 22.93 -11.06 2.56
CA MET A 146 22.88 -12.39 1.94
C MET A 146 21.42 -12.86 1.82
N LEU A 147 21.05 -13.45 0.68
CA LEU A 147 19.70 -13.90 0.37
C LEU A 147 19.63 -15.43 0.27
N SER A 148 18.56 -16.03 0.77
CA SER A 148 18.37 -17.49 0.81
C SER A 148 18.06 -18.07 -0.58
N LEU A 149 18.61 -19.25 -0.85
CA LEU A 149 18.36 -20.03 -2.06
C LEU A 149 18.42 -21.53 -1.75
N VAL A 150 17.34 -22.25 -2.04
CA VAL A 150 17.28 -23.70 -1.81
C VAL A 150 18.29 -24.41 -2.70
N LYS A 151 19.11 -25.28 -2.10
CA LYS A 151 20.06 -26.13 -2.82
C LYS A 151 19.53 -27.55 -2.98
N ASN A 152 18.95 -28.11 -1.92
CA ASN A 152 18.41 -29.45 -1.92
C ASN A 152 16.93 -29.46 -1.49
N ALA A 153 16.04 -29.43 -2.48
CA ALA A 153 14.60 -29.48 -2.27
C ALA A 153 14.06 -30.88 -1.91
N THR A 154 14.89 -31.94 -1.89
CA THR A 154 14.42 -33.28 -1.46
C THR A 154 14.36 -33.40 0.05
N THR A 155 15.02 -32.49 0.78
CA THR A 155 14.97 -32.45 2.24
C THR A 155 13.68 -31.80 2.73
N PRO A 156 13.16 -32.19 3.92
CA PRO A 156 12.02 -31.51 4.52
C PRO A 156 12.22 -30.01 4.69
N ILE A 157 13.37 -29.56 5.20
CA ILE A 157 13.70 -28.14 5.38
C ILE A 157 13.72 -27.39 4.04
N GLY A 158 14.23 -28.02 2.98
CA GLY A 158 14.32 -27.42 1.65
C GLY A 158 12.97 -27.28 0.93
N SER A 159 12.02 -28.20 1.18
CA SER A 159 10.73 -28.25 0.47
C SER A 159 9.54 -27.68 1.23
N LYS A 160 9.53 -27.78 2.56
CA LYS A 160 8.37 -27.43 3.40
C LYS A 160 8.39 -25.98 3.92
N ILE A 161 9.44 -25.22 3.58
CA ILE A 161 9.61 -23.82 3.96
C ILE A 161 9.65 -22.95 2.70
N ALA A 162 8.86 -21.86 2.71
CA ALA A 162 8.86 -20.87 1.64
C ALA A 162 10.07 -19.92 1.75
N TRP A 163 11.26 -20.39 1.36
CA TRP A 163 12.53 -19.67 1.52
C TRP A 163 12.60 -18.30 0.83
N ASN A 164 11.78 -18.04 -0.20
CA ASN A 164 11.67 -16.70 -0.79
C ASN A 164 11.09 -15.65 0.18
N SER A 165 10.34 -16.08 1.20
CA SER A 165 9.84 -15.19 2.25
C SER A 165 10.84 -14.96 3.37
N ALA A 166 11.97 -15.70 3.40
CA ALA A 166 12.99 -15.55 4.41
C ALA A 166 13.66 -14.18 4.31
N PRO A 167 13.88 -13.48 5.44
CA PRO A 167 14.54 -12.19 5.45
C PRO A 167 16.02 -12.30 5.08
N ASP A 168 16.62 -11.18 4.71
CA ASP A 168 18.05 -11.09 4.42
C ASP A 168 18.91 -11.28 5.68
N LEU A 169 20.05 -11.94 5.55
CA LEU A 169 21.07 -11.96 6.60
C LEU A 169 21.91 -10.70 6.47
N LYS A 170 21.99 -9.91 7.54
CA LYS A 170 22.65 -8.60 7.57
C LYS A 170 24.18 -8.73 7.45
N PRO A 171 24.87 -7.70 6.92
CA PRO A 171 26.32 -7.63 6.91
C PRO A 171 26.94 -7.89 8.30
N ASN A 172 28.07 -8.58 8.33
CA ASN A 172 28.85 -8.94 9.53
C ASN A 172 28.09 -9.79 10.58
N ASN A 173 27.02 -10.48 10.17
CA ASN A 173 26.18 -11.30 11.06
C ASN A 173 26.03 -12.74 10.54
N MET A 174 27.03 -13.25 9.80
CA MET A 174 27.09 -14.62 9.30
C MET A 174 28.55 -15.03 9.14
N SER A 175 28.87 -16.27 9.51
CA SER A 175 30.16 -16.88 9.19
C SER A 175 30.18 -17.30 7.72
N TYR A 176 31.02 -16.66 6.94
CA TYR A 176 31.23 -16.96 5.53
C TYR A 176 32.22 -18.13 5.40
N ILE A 177 31.73 -19.27 4.90
CA ILE A 177 32.52 -20.48 4.67
C ILE A 177 32.70 -20.64 3.16
N PRO A 178 33.91 -20.39 2.60
CA PRO A 178 34.17 -20.64 1.19
C PRO A 178 33.90 -22.11 0.83
N LEU A 179 33.34 -22.36 -0.35
CA LEU A 179 33.04 -23.74 -0.79
C LEU A 179 34.29 -24.63 -0.85
N ALA A 180 35.46 -24.06 -1.13
CA ALA A 180 36.74 -24.77 -1.13
C ALA A 180 37.16 -25.23 0.29
N ASN A 181 36.72 -24.51 1.33
CA ASN A 181 36.98 -24.87 2.72
C ASN A 181 35.93 -25.85 3.27
N MET A 182 34.77 -26.01 2.62
CA MET A 182 33.77 -26.99 3.07
C MET A 182 34.19 -28.42 2.71
N ASN A 183 34.00 -29.36 3.63
CA ASN A 183 34.33 -30.76 3.38
C ASN A 183 33.38 -31.36 2.32
N ASN A 184 33.92 -32.12 1.37
CA ASN A 184 33.16 -32.68 0.24
C ASN A 184 32.02 -33.63 0.63
N THR A 185 32.02 -34.16 1.86
CA THR A 185 30.98 -35.05 2.37
C THR A 185 29.79 -34.31 3.00
N VAL A 186 29.87 -32.98 3.12
CA VAL A 186 28.78 -32.16 3.67
C VAL A 186 27.70 -31.95 2.61
N ASN A 187 26.47 -32.35 2.94
CA ASN A 187 25.29 -32.10 2.15
C ASN A 187 24.74 -30.70 2.43
N ARG A 188 24.71 -29.83 1.43
CA ARG A 188 24.15 -28.46 1.56
C ARG A 188 22.65 -28.47 1.28
N ILE A 189 21.87 -27.98 2.24
CA ILE A 189 20.41 -27.97 2.18
C ILE A 189 19.93 -26.63 1.61
N VAL A 190 20.34 -25.54 2.27
CA VAL A 190 20.01 -24.17 1.91
C VAL A 190 21.32 -23.41 1.78
N ASP A 191 21.49 -22.73 0.66
CA ASP A 191 22.60 -21.81 0.44
C ASP A 191 22.10 -20.36 0.54
N VAL A 192 23.03 -19.42 0.61
CA VAL A 192 22.78 -17.99 0.42
C VAL A 192 23.71 -17.41 -0.64
N TYR A 193 23.37 -16.23 -1.14
CA TYR A 193 24.18 -15.48 -2.09
C TYR A 193 24.15 -13.98 -1.79
N ASN A 194 25.22 -13.26 -2.17
CA ASN A 194 25.27 -11.80 -1.99
C ASN A 194 24.18 -11.13 -2.83
N THR A 195 23.47 -10.16 -2.25
CA THR A 195 22.43 -9.36 -2.96
C THR A 195 22.93 -8.77 -4.29
N SER A 196 24.18 -8.29 -4.33
CA SER A 196 24.82 -7.73 -5.53
C SER A 196 25.05 -8.74 -6.66
N LEU A 197 25.07 -10.05 -6.35
CA LEU A 197 25.38 -11.14 -7.28
C LEU A 197 24.14 -11.92 -7.72
N SER A 198 22.94 -11.33 -7.62
CA SER A 198 21.67 -11.98 -7.96
C SER A 198 21.65 -12.65 -9.35
N LEU A 199 22.33 -12.07 -10.35
CA LEU A 199 22.47 -12.64 -11.70
C LEU A 199 23.28 -13.94 -11.75
N ASN A 200 24.33 -14.01 -10.94
CA ASN A 200 25.24 -15.15 -10.88
C ASN A 200 25.05 -15.93 -9.57
N ARG A 201 23.83 -15.90 -9.01
CA ARG A 201 23.52 -16.47 -7.70
C ARG A 201 23.86 -17.96 -7.61
N GLU A 202 23.71 -18.69 -8.72
CA GLU A 202 24.02 -20.12 -8.82
C GLU A 202 25.51 -20.42 -8.61
N SER A 203 26.39 -19.58 -9.13
CA SER A 203 27.84 -19.75 -9.07
C SER A 203 28.46 -19.19 -7.78
N ASN A 204 27.72 -18.37 -7.03
CA ASN A 204 28.20 -17.66 -5.83
C ASN A 204 27.44 -18.08 -4.56
N ARG A 205 26.94 -19.32 -4.54
CA ARG A 205 26.24 -19.91 -3.41
C ARG A 205 27.21 -20.22 -2.27
N ILE A 206 26.82 -19.88 -1.05
CA ILE A 206 27.55 -20.15 0.19
C ILE A 206 26.64 -20.94 1.13
N PRO A 207 27.15 -21.97 1.83
CA PRO A 207 26.34 -22.79 2.73
C PRO A 207 25.71 -21.95 3.84
N PHE A 208 24.38 -22.06 3.96
CA PHE A 208 23.63 -21.46 5.06
C PHE A 208 23.18 -22.52 6.06
N ILE A 209 22.54 -23.57 5.55
CA ILE A 209 22.17 -24.77 6.31
C ILE A 209 22.81 -25.98 5.62
N ALA A 210 23.65 -26.70 6.35
CA ALA A 210 24.38 -27.86 5.87
C ALA A 210 24.22 -29.02 6.85
N GLU A 211 24.29 -30.25 6.33
CA GLU A 211 24.15 -31.49 7.10
C GLU A 211 25.26 -32.46 6.73
N LYS A 212 25.77 -33.20 7.71
CA LYS A 212 26.77 -34.24 7.53
C LYS A 212 26.43 -35.45 8.40
N LYS A 213 26.43 -36.65 7.81
CA LYS A 213 26.42 -37.91 8.58
C LYS A 213 27.85 -38.32 8.91
N LYS A 214 28.16 -38.51 10.19
CA LYS A 214 29.48 -38.89 10.70
C LYS A 214 29.38 -40.23 11.43
N VAL A 215 29.92 -41.29 10.82
CA VAL A 215 29.83 -42.68 11.30
C VAL A 215 28.37 -43.08 11.50
N ASN A 216 27.87 -43.06 12.74
CA ASN A 216 26.50 -43.44 13.11
C ASN A 216 25.61 -42.25 13.46
N GLY A 217 26.17 -41.05 13.68
CA GLY A 217 25.42 -39.85 14.07
C GLY A 217 25.37 -38.80 12.96
N SER A 218 24.68 -37.69 13.24
CA SER A 218 24.45 -36.63 12.26
C SER A 218 24.70 -35.24 12.85
N ILE A 219 25.23 -34.34 12.03
CA ILE A 219 25.57 -32.96 12.41
C ILE A 219 24.91 -32.00 11.44
N MET A 220 24.21 -30.99 11.95
CA MET A 220 23.68 -29.89 11.16
C MET A 220 24.39 -28.58 11.52
N LEU A 221 24.69 -27.76 10.54
CA LEU A 221 25.35 -26.47 10.68
C LEU A 221 24.42 -25.35 10.19
N PHE A 222 24.26 -24.32 11.01
CA PHE A 222 23.57 -23.08 10.69
C PHE A 222 24.57 -21.92 10.79
N THR A 223 24.89 -21.27 9.67
CA THR A 223 26.01 -20.31 9.59
C THR A 223 25.62 -18.86 9.90
N GLY A 224 24.32 -18.53 9.89
CA GLY A 224 23.82 -17.21 10.27
C GLY A 224 23.91 -17.00 11.78
N TRP A 225 24.22 -15.77 12.19
CA TRP A 225 24.31 -15.46 13.61
C TRP A 225 22.95 -15.00 14.10
N LEU A 226 22.48 -15.58 15.21
CA LEU A 226 21.27 -15.14 15.91
C LEU A 226 21.59 -14.17 17.07
N GLN A 227 22.86 -14.09 17.47
CA GLN A 227 23.35 -13.16 18.48
C GLN A 227 24.55 -12.34 17.98
N ARG A 228 24.67 -11.11 18.45
CA ARG A 228 25.84 -10.25 18.22
C ARG A 228 26.90 -10.42 19.30
N ASP A 229 28.06 -9.80 19.08
CA ASP A 229 29.14 -9.69 20.05
C ASP A 229 28.58 -9.35 21.46
N PRO A 230 28.95 -10.11 22.50
CA PRO A 230 28.52 -9.87 23.88
C PRO A 230 28.69 -8.43 24.37
N SER A 231 29.69 -7.70 23.85
CA SER A 231 30.01 -6.31 24.20
C SER A 231 29.13 -5.25 23.52
N SER A 232 28.34 -5.63 22.52
CA SER A 232 27.44 -4.71 21.80
C SER A 232 26.17 -4.42 22.60
N THR A 233 25.78 -3.15 22.63
CA THR A 233 24.48 -2.65 23.14
C THR A 233 23.36 -2.73 22.10
N GLU A 234 23.67 -3.09 20.85
CA GLU A 234 22.70 -3.18 19.76
C GLU A 234 21.88 -4.48 19.81
N LYS A 235 20.78 -4.52 19.07
CA LYS A 235 19.84 -5.65 18.97
C LYS A 235 20.52 -6.94 18.50
N SER A 236 19.84 -8.09 18.66
CA SER A 236 20.36 -9.40 18.25
C SER A 236 20.75 -9.45 16.77
N ALA A 237 21.66 -10.37 16.41
CA ALA A 237 22.05 -10.56 15.02
C ALA A 237 20.87 -11.17 14.25
N ASN A 238 20.60 -10.66 13.05
CA ASN A 238 19.50 -11.12 12.18
C ASN A 238 18.15 -11.29 12.91
N ILE A 239 17.76 -10.33 13.77
CA ILE A 239 16.49 -10.36 14.52
C ILE A 239 15.28 -10.57 13.61
N GLU A 240 15.33 -10.07 12.38
CA GLU A 240 14.27 -10.25 11.38
C GLU A 240 14.01 -11.72 11.08
N LEU A 241 15.03 -12.58 11.16
CA LEU A 241 14.92 -14.01 10.96
C LEU A 241 14.25 -14.71 12.14
N THR A 242 14.44 -14.24 13.38
CA THR A 242 13.83 -14.87 14.56
C THR A 242 12.35 -14.58 14.71
N ILE A 243 11.89 -13.44 14.18
CA ILE A 243 10.47 -13.05 14.16
C ILE A 243 9.73 -13.52 12.89
N TRP A 244 10.44 -14.17 11.97
CA TRP A 244 9.85 -14.72 10.75
C TRP A 244 8.93 -15.91 11.12
N PRO A 245 7.70 -16.01 10.60
CA PRO A 245 6.73 -17.04 11.03
C PRO A 245 7.17 -18.50 10.81
N TYR A 246 8.18 -18.73 9.97
CA TYR A 246 8.76 -20.07 9.79
C TYR A 246 9.91 -20.37 10.76
N PHE A 247 10.39 -19.42 11.57
CA PHE A 247 11.56 -19.63 12.43
C PHE A 247 11.36 -20.76 13.44
N ASN A 248 10.24 -20.77 14.15
CA ASN A 248 9.92 -21.84 15.10
C ASN A 248 9.84 -23.21 14.41
N TYR A 249 9.22 -23.24 13.22
CA TYR A 249 9.11 -24.46 12.40
C TYR A 249 10.47 -24.89 11.83
N LEU A 250 11.36 -23.95 11.52
CA LEU A 250 12.72 -24.24 11.10
C LEU A 250 13.47 -24.98 12.20
N LEU A 251 13.38 -24.54 13.47
CA LEU A 251 14.00 -25.23 14.60
C LEU A 251 13.43 -26.64 14.78
N TYR A 252 12.11 -26.79 14.73
CA TYR A 252 11.43 -28.09 14.77
C TYR A 252 11.90 -29.01 13.62
N GLY A 253 11.92 -28.49 12.39
CA GLY A 253 12.31 -29.22 11.20
C GLY A 253 13.77 -29.64 11.21
N MET A 254 14.67 -28.78 11.69
CA MET A 254 16.09 -29.10 11.91
C MET A 254 16.26 -30.23 12.93
N ALA A 255 15.57 -30.15 14.08
CA ALA A 255 15.63 -31.16 15.13
C ALA A 255 15.06 -32.52 14.68
N LYS A 256 13.90 -32.54 14.03
CA LYS A 256 13.31 -33.80 13.52
C LYS A 256 14.12 -34.40 12.38
N GLN A 257 14.60 -33.58 11.43
CA GLN A 257 15.40 -34.06 10.30
C GLN A 257 16.72 -34.69 10.76
N ILE A 258 17.44 -34.05 11.70
CA ILE A 258 18.73 -34.57 12.16
C ILE A 258 18.60 -35.83 13.03
N LEU A 259 17.43 -36.05 13.61
CA LEU A 259 17.07 -37.29 14.32
C LEU A 259 16.53 -38.37 13.39
N ASP A 260 16.58 -38.17 12.06
CA ASP A 260 16.01 -39.04 11.04
C ASP A 260 14.51 -39.36 11.30
N GLN A 261 13.77 -38.40 11.87
CA GLN A 261 12.32 -38.50 12.12
C GLN A 261 11.51 -37.83 11.00
N GLU A 262 10.27 -38.28 10.82
CA GLU A 262 9.34 -37.61 9.92
C GLU A 262 9.04 -36.18 10.42
N VAL A 263 9.20 -35.22 9.51
CA VAL A 263 8.93 -33.80 9.77
C VAL A 263 7.51 -33.51 9.30
N ASP A 264 6.62 -33.04 10.17
CA ASP A 264 5.27 -32.61 9.76
C ASP A 264 5.34 -31.46 8.76
N THR A 265 4.33 -31.29 7.91
CA THR A 265 4.25 -30.08 7.07
C THR A 265 3.90 -28.85 7.91
N TYR A 266 4.23 -27.66 7.43
CA TYR A 266 3.90 -26.41 8.12
C TYR A 266 2.40 -26.28 8.41
N ALA A 267 1.52 -26.77 7.53
CA ALA A 267 0.08 -26.75 7.77
C ALA A 267 -0.39 -27.68 8.91
N ILE A 268 0.35 -28.75 9.19
CA ILE A 268 -0.05 -29.82 10.12
C ILE A 268 0.60 -29.62 11.50
N TRP A 269 1.81 -29.07 11.56
CA TRP A 269 2.50 -28.86 12.82
C TRP A 269 1.67 -27.97 13.75
N SER A 270 1.33 -28.47 14.94
CA SER A 270 0.34 -27.85 15.85
C SER A 270 0.72 -26.45 16.34
N TYR A 271 2.01 -26.10 16.26
CA TYR A 271 2.53 -24.80 16.66
C TYR A 271 2.81 -23.87 15.49
N SER A 272 2.41 -24.23 14.27
CA SER A 272 2.43 -23.29 13.15
C SER A 272 1.35 -22.22 13.34
N PRO A 273 1.65 -20.94 13.05
CA PRO A 273 0.68 -19.85 13.09
C PRO A 273 -0.24 -19.87 11.86
N VAL A 274 -1.02 -20.95 11.72
CA VAL A 274 -2.05 -21.14 10.70
C VAL A 274 -3.35 -21.62 11.37
N PRO A 275 -4.52 -21.44 10.74
CA PRO A 275 -5.77 -22.01 11.23
C PRO A 275 -5.72 -23.54 11.15
N HIS A 276 -5.85 -24.20 12.30
CA HIS A 276 -5.98 -25.66 12.40
C HIS A 276 -7.46 -26.03 12.37
N ILE A 277 -7.77 -27.32 12.57
CA ILE A 277 -9.12 -27.87 12.45
C ILE A 277 -10.13 -27.11 13.31
N THR A 278 -9.78 -26.78 14.56
CA THR A 278 -10.65 -26.05 15.48
C THR A 278 -10.98 -24.67 14.95
N GLU A 279 -9.97 -23.91 14.53
CA GLU A 279 -10.13 -22.57 13.98
C GLU A 279 -10.87 -22.59 12.64
N GLN A 280 -10.60 -23.59 11.79
CA GLN A 280 -11.32 -23.81 10.52
C GLN A 280 -12.82 -24.01 10.76
N PHE A 281 -13.21 -24.84 11.73
CA PHE A 281 -14.62 -25.02 12.10
C PHE A 281 -15.25 -23.75 12.66
N ILE A 282 -14.52 -22.99 13.48
CA ILE A 282 -14.99 -21.71 14.02
C ILE A 282 -15.21 -20.71 12.89
N LEU A 283 -14.26 -20.57 11.97
CA LEU A 283 -14.38 -19.68 10.81
C LEU A 283 -15.56 -20.07 9.92
N LEU A 284 -15.75 -21.37 9.67
CA LEU A 284 -16.92 -21.87 8.96
C LEU A 284 -18.22 -21.52 9.69
N LEU A 285 -18.28 -21.72 11.01
CA LEU A 285 -19.45 -21.38 11.82
C LEU A 285 -19.76 -19.88 11.75
N ILE A 286 -18.75 -19.02 11.83
CA ILE A 286 -18.91 -17.56 11.68
C ILE A 286 -19.53 -17.24 10.32
N VAL A 287 -18.99 -17.77 9.22
CA VAL A 287 -19.52 -17.54 7.87
C VAL A 287 -20.97 -18.01 7.74
N VAL A 288 -21.29 -19.21 8.26
CA VAL A 288 -22.66 -19.76 8.24
C VAL A 288 -23.61 -18.88 9.04
N VAL A 289 -23.23 -18.46 10.25
CA VAL A 289 -24.04 -17.58 11.10
C VAL A 289 -24.27 -16.23 10.42
N LEU A 290 -23.23 -15.62 9.85
CA LEU A 290 -23.35 -14.36 9.10
C LEU A 290 -24.28 -14.52 7.89
N GLY A 291 -24.19 -15.64 7.18
CA GLY A 291 -25.09 -15.94 6.06
C GLY A 291 -26.55 -16.13 6.49
N CYS A 292 -26.80 -16.88 7.56
CA CYS A 292 -28.13 -17.03 8.14
C CYS A 292 -28.68 -15.67 8.60
N LEU A 293 -27.87 -14.82 9.23
CA LEU A 293 -28.26 -13.48 9.65
C LEU A 293 -28.58 -12.57 8.45
N ALA A 294 -27.76 -12.59 7.39
CA ALA A 294 -28.00 -11.81 6.17
C ALA A 294 -29.30 -12.22 5.47
N ILE A 295 -29.56 -13.53 5.33
CA ILE A 295 -30.79 -14.05 4.74
C ILE A 295 -32.00 -13.71 5.62
N ALA A 296 -31.90 -13.91 6.94
CA ALA A 296 -32.96 -13.58 7.88
C ALA A 296 -33.29 -12.08 7.85
N LEU A 297 -32.27 -11.22 7.77
CA LEU A 297 -32.42 -9.78 7.61
C LEU A 297 -33.14 -9.45 6.29
N PHE A 298 -32.69 -10.00 5.17
CA PHE A 298 -33.31 -9.80 3.85
C PHE A 298 -34.78 -10.20 3.85
N VAL A 299 -35.10 -11.39 4.35
CA VAL A 299 -36.49 -11.89 4.43
C VAL A 299 -37.34 -11.02 5.35
N THR A 300 -36.81 -10.62 6.51
CA THR A 300 -37.55 -9.80 7.48
C THR A 300 -37.83 -8.40 6.94
N VAL A 301 -36.85 -7.77 6.29
CA VAL A 301 -37.00 -6.46 5.67
C VAL A 301 -37.94 -6.53 4.48
N LYS A 302 -37.78 -7.52 3.59
CA LYS A 302 -38.67 -7.73 2.44
C LYS A 302 -40.11 -7.96 2.85
N ARG A 303 -40.36 -8.69 3.96
CA ARG A 303 -41.72 -8.87 4.52
C ARG A 303 -42.30 -7.55 5.07
N LYS A 304 -41.47 -6.65 5.61
CA LYS A 304 -41.90 -5.33 6.13
C LYS A 304 -42.01 -4.26 5.04
N SER A 305 -41.34 -4.45 3.90
CA SER A 305 -41.34 -3.55 2.75
C SER A 305 -42.72 -3.41 2.07
N GLY A 306 -43.69 -4.29 2.39
CA GLY A 306 -45.10 -4.13 1.99
C GLY A 306 -45.84 -2.92 2.61
N GLY A 307 -45.23 -2.20 3.56
CA GLY A 307 -45.76 -0.92 4.08
C GLY A 307 -45.22 0.29 3.32
N ARG A 308 -45.99 1.40 3.25
CA ARG A 308 -45.56 2.66 2.62
C ARG A 308 -44.17 3.10 3.10
N MET A 309 -43.31 3.50 2.17
CA MET A 309 -42.01 4.09 2.47
C MET A 309 -42.21 5.37 3.30
N ASP A 310 -41.26 5.67 4.21
CA ASP A 310 -41.41 6.77 5.17
C ASP A 310 -41.63 8.10 4.43
N GLN A 311 -42.87 8.60 4.45
CA GLN A 311 -43.26 9.81 3.72
C GLN A 311 -42.42 11.00 4.15
N ALA A 312 -41.91 11.05 5.39
CA ALA A 312 -41.05 12.13 5.84
C ALA A 312 -39.70 12.19 5.10
N THR A 313 -39.15 11.07 4.64
CA THR A 313 -37.90 11.08 3.85
C THR A 313 -38.17 11.46 2.40
N ILE A 314 -39.30 11.00 1.86
CA ILE A 314 -39.72 11.35 0.50
C ILE A 314 -40.10 12.83 0.44
N GLU A 315 -40.81 13.34 1.44
CA GLU A 315 -41.14 14.76 1.59
C GLU A 315 -39.91 15.59 1.91
N ALA A 316 -38.96 15.11 2.72
CA ALA A 316 -37.69 15.82 2.91
C ALA A 316 -36.86 15.86 1.62
N LEU A 317 -36.81 14.78 0.84
CA LEU A 317 -36.13 14.76 -0.46
C LEU A 317 -36.87 15.61 -1.49
N LYS A 318 -38.22 15.59 -1.51
CA LYS A 318 -39.04 16.44 -2.39
C LYS A 318 -38.93 17.90 -2.00
N LYS A 319 -39.07 18.24 -0.73
CA LYS A 319 -38.90 19.59 -0.20
C LYS A 319 -37.50 20.10 -0.46
N ARG A 320 -36.47 19.25 -0.31
CA ARG A 320 -35.10 19.63 -0.63
C ARG A 320 -34.85 19.70 -2.14
N ALA A 321 -35.48 18.86 -2.94
CA ALA A 321 -35.45 18.98 -4.39
C ALA A 321 -36.21 20.23 -4.86
N GLU A 322 -37.29 20.61 -4.18
CA GLU A 322 -38.04 21.85 -4.39
C GLU A 322 -37.25 23.05 -3.88
N GLU A 323 -36.53 22.96 -2.76
CA GLU A 323 -35.62 23.99 -2.23
C GLU A 323 -34.35 24.12 -3.10
N GLU A 324 -33.80 23.01 -3.63
CA GLU A 324 -32.68 23.02 -4.58
C GLU A 324 -33.14 23.52 -5.95
N LEU A 325 -34.37 23.19 -6.37
CA LEU A 325 -34.96 23.72 -7.58
C LEU A 325 -35.35 25.19 -7.39
N GLU A 326 -35.84 25.59 -6.22
CA GLU A 326 -36.07 26.99 -5.86
C GLU A 326 -34.74 27.71 -5.72
N GLU A 327 -33.70 27.15 -5.12
CA GLU A 327 -32.35 27.73 -5.10
C GLU A 327 -31.79 27.80 -6.52
N GLU A 328 -31.95 26.79 -7.37
CA GLU A 328 -31.55 26.86 -8.78
C GLU A 328 -32.38 27.89 -9.54
N ILE A 329 -33.69 27.99 -9.31
CA ILE A 329 -34.58 28.97 -9.93
C ILE A 329 -34.30 30.35 -9.37
N THR A 330 -33.91 30.50 -8.11
CA THR A 330 -33.60 31.78 -7.45
C THR A 330 -32.18 32.20 -7.76
N GLU A 331 -31.23 31.28 -7.90
CA GLU A 331 -29.89 31.51 -8.43
C GLU A 331 -29.96 31.80 -9.92
N ARG A 332 -30.80 31.10 -10.69
CA ARG A 332 -31.08 31.41 -12.10
C ARG A 332 -31.84 32.70 -12.24
N ALA A 333 -32.83 32.98 -11.39
CA ALA A 333 -33.58 34.22 -11.41
C ALA A 333 -32.70 35.36 -10.90
N GLU A 334 -31.82 35.16 -9.92
CA GLU A 334 -30.79 36.12 -9.53
C GLU A 334 -29.73 36.25 -10.63
N LEU A 335 -29.38 35.18 -11.35
CA LEU A 335 -28.50 35.23 -12.51
C LEU A 335 -29.16 36.07 -13.59
N GLU A 336 -30.43 35.78 -13.91
CA GLU A 336 -31.27 36.46 -14.91
C GLU A 336 -31.51 37.91 -14.49
N LYS A 337 -31.78 38.20 -13.20
CA LYS A 337 -31.88 39.56 -12.66
C LYS A 337 -30.52 40.25 -12.67
N LYS A 338 -29.43 39.57 -12.34
CA LYS A 338 -28.06 40.11 -12.47
C LYS A 338 -27.70 40.32 -13.94
N ILE A 339 -28.29 39.57 -14.87
CA ILE A 339 -28.13 39.68 -16.32
C ILE A 339 -29.02 40.82 -16.88
N GLU A 340 -30.22 41.03 -16.35
CA GLU A 340 -31.20 42.05 -16.76
C GLU A 340 -30.90 43.43 -16.13
N GLU A 341 -30.57 43.50 -14.83
CA GLU A 341 -30.30 44.75 -14.09
C GLU A 341 -28.93 45.35 -14.41
N ARG A 342 -27.93 44.55 -14.80
CA ARG A 342 -26.54 45.05 -14.99
C ARG A 342 -26.14 45.33 -16.44
N GLY A 343 -26.97 45.00 -17.42
CA GLY A 343 -26.59 45.09 -18.82
C GLY A 343 -25.40 44.18 -19.18
N ARG A 344 -25.13 44.04 -20.48
CA ARG A 344 -24.16 43.08 -21.06
C ARG A 344 -22.68 43.27 -20.66
N GLU A 345 -22.31 44.18 -19.76
CA GLU A 345 -20.93 44.65 -19.62
C GLU A 345 -20.22 44.44 -18.26
N ASP A 346 -20.84 43.93 -17.19
CA ASP A 346 -20.15 43.85 -15.87
C ASP A 346 -20.02 42.41 -15.33
N LEU A 347 -19.19 41.61 -16.00
CA LEU A 347 -18.73 40.29 -15.54
C LEU A 347 -17.61 40.46 -14.50
N LYS A 348 -17.98 40.71 -13.25
CA LYS A 348 -17.00 40.76 -12.14
C LYS A 348 -16.77 39.42 -11.44
N ASP A 349 -17.49 38.36 -11.80
CA ASP A 349 -17.21 37.02 -11.27
C ASP A 349 -16.41 36.19 -12.30
N ASP A 350 -15.10 36.06 -12.03
CA ASP A 350 -14.17 35.32 -12.87
C ASP A 350 -14.55 33.83 -13.02
N TRP A 351 -15.38 33.27 -12.11
CA TRP A 351 -15.88 31.88 -12.21
C TRP A 351 -16.92 31.68 -13.32
N GLU A 352 -17.65 32.72 -13.71
CA GLU A 352 -18.69 32.67 -14.77
C GLU A 352 -18.11 32.78 -16.18
N ILE A 353 -16.89 33.32 -16.31
CA ILE A 353 -16.20 33.44 -17.60
C ILE A 353 -15.55 32.10 -17.93
N ILE A 354 -15.93 31.50 -19.06
CA ILE A 354 -15.30 30.26 -19.54
C ILE A 354 -13.87 30.61 -19.97
N GLY A 355 -12.90 29.84 -19.48
CA GLY A 355 -11.48 30.07 -19.70
C GLY A 355 -10.62 29.15 -18.84
N ILE A 356 -9.30 29.19 -19.07
CA ILE A 356 -8.36 28.32 -18.34
C ILE A 356 -8.18 28.75 -16.89
N HIS A 357 -8.33 30.05 -16.59
CA HIS A 357 -8.22 30.61 -15.24
C HIS A 357 -9.11 29.89 -14.22
N ARG A 358 -10.30 29.43 -14.62
CA ARG A 358 -11.22 28.65 -13.79
C ARG A 358 -10.63 27.32 -13.35
N GLN A 359 -10.08 26.57 -14.30
CA GLN A 359 -9.57 25.22 -14.05
C GLN A 359 -8.22 25.25 -13.33
N LEU A 360 -7.39 26.24 -13.67
CA LEU A 360 -6.14 26.52 -12.98
C LEU A 360 -6.38 27.03 -11.55
N GLY A 361 -7.33 27.94 -11.34
CA GLY A 361 -7.68 28.46 -10.02
C GLY A 361 -8.25 27.38 -9.09
N GLY A 362 -9.15 26.55 -9.61
CA GLY A 362 -9.64 25.36 -8.90
C GLY A 362 -8.51 24.38 -8.57
N PHE A 363 -7.61 24.13 -9.52
CA PHE A 363 -6.46 23.27 -9.29
C PHE A 363 -5.51 23.82 -8.22
N LEU A 364 -5.12 25.10 -8.27
CA LEU A 364 -4.24 25.73 -7.27
C LEU A 364 -4.78 25.54 -5.85
N PHE A 365 -6.09 25.68 -5.65
CA PHE A 365 -6.71 25.38 -4.37
C PHE A 365 -6.53 23.90 -3.98
N THR A 366 -6.91 22.97 -4.85
CA THR A 366 -6.80 21.53 -4.58
C THR A 366 -5.36 21.04 -4.43
N PHE A 367 -4.40 21.65 -5.14
CA PHE A 367 -2.98 21.32 -5.09
C PHE A 367 -2.41 21.57 -3.70
N PHE A 368 -2.61 22.77 -3.14
CA PHE A 368 -2.12 23.09 -1.80
C PHE A 368 -2.85 22.34 -0.70
N ILE A 369 -4.17 22.15 -0.83
CA ILE A 369 -4.91 21.28 0.10
C ILE A 369 -4.34 19.86 0.05
N GLY A 370 -4.15 19.31 -1.15
CA GLY A 370 -3.56 17.99 -1.35
C GLY A 370 -2.19 17.85 -0.70
N LEU A 371 -1.29 18.82 -0.93
CA LEU A 371 0.04 18.82 -0.30
C LEU A 371 -0.02 18.86 1.23
N ILE A 372 -0.95 19.63 1.81
CA ILE A 372 -1.15 19.67 3.27
C ILE A 372 -1.69 18.33 3.79
N LEU A 373 -2.67 17.74 3.09
CA LEU A 373 -3.30 16.48 3.47
C LEU A 373 -2.36 15.27 3.36
N VAL A 374 -1.32 15.35 2.54
CA VAL A 374 -0.29 14.29 2.43
C VAL A 374 0.68 14.30 3.61
N ILE A 375 0.86 15.41 4.33
CA ILE A 375 1.82 15.49 5.46
C ILE A 375 1.50 14.47 6.57
N PRO A 376 0.26 14.36 7.09
CA PRO A 376 -0.07 13.34 8.10
C PRO A 376 0.19 11.90 7.61
N GLN A 377 -0.12 11.62 6.35
CA GLN A 377 0.15 10.32 5.73
C GLN A 377 1.65 10.00 5.77
N LEU A 378 2.48 10.91 5.27
CA LEU A 378 3.93 10.74 5.24
C LEU A 378 4.54 10.63 6.64
N LEU A 379 4.05 11.44 7.59
CA LEU A 379 4.50 11.36 8.98
C LEU A 379 4.19 9.97 9.57
N LEU A 380 2.99 9.44 9.32
CA LEU A 380 2.65 8.13 9.85
C LEU A 380 3.47 7.03 9.17
N THR A 381 3.45 6.95 7.84
CA THR A 381 4.02 5.82 7.11
C THR A 381 5.54 5.80 7.13
N SER A 382 6.16 6.98 7.11
CA SER A 382 7.60 7.14 6.94
C SER A 382 8.35 7.42 8.23
N TYR A 383 7.64 7.75 9.32
CA TYR A 383 8.26 8.00 10.62
C TYR A 383 7.59 7.20 11.75
N ILE A 384 6.30 7.43 12.04
CA ILE A 384 5.65 6.84 13.21
C ILE A 384 5.61 5.30 13.13
N LEU A 385 5.21 4.72 12.01
CA LEU A 385 5.13 3.27 11.87
C LEU A 385 6.52 2.61 11.89
N PRO A 386 7.53 3.10 11.14
CA PRO A 386 8.91 2.64 11.31
C PRO A 386 9.42 2.74 12.75
N LEU A 387 9.06 3.80 13.49
CA LEU A 387 9.44 3.96 14.89
C LEU A 387 8.72 2.96 15.82
N LEU A 388 7.41 2.79 15.65
CA LEU A 388 6.59 1.91 16.50
C LEU A 388 6.83 0.42 16.21
N LEU A 389 7.10 0.07 14.95
CA LEU A 389 7.28 -1.31 14.51
C LEU A 389 8.75 -1.71 14.39
N ASP A 390 9.66 -0.74 14.22
CA ASP A 390 11.10 -0.97 14.23
C ASP A 390 11.48 -2.06 13.19
N TYR A 391 12.33 -3.01 13.56
CA TYR A 391 12.74 -4.16 12.73
C TYR A 391 11.58 -5.06 12.25
N THR A 392 10.37 -4.94 12.80
CA THR A 392 9.18 -5.69 12.34
C THR A 392 8.46 -5.01 11.16
N TYR A 393 8.73 -3.71 10.92
CA TYR A 393 8.01 -2.88 9.96
C TYR A 393 7.99 -3.45 8.55
N ALA A 394 9.17 -3.78 8.00
CA ALA A 394 9.31 -4.13 6.58
C ALA A 394 8.54 -5.41 6.23
N GLN A 395 8.64 -6.44 7.09
CA GLN A 395 7.91 -7.69 6.91
C GLN A 395 6.39 -7.51 7.07
N ALA A 396 5.96 -6.85 8.16
CA ALA A 396 4.55 -6.64 8.45
C ALA A 396 3.85 -5.81 7.36
N SER A 397 4.47 -4.71 6.94
CA SER A 397 4.00 -3.87 5.84
C SER A 397 3.97 -4.65 4.53
N GLY A 398 5.02 -5.40 4.20
CA GLY A 398 5.08 -6.21 2.99
C GLY A 398 3.95 -7.23 2.88
N TRP A 399 3.69 -7.97 3.96
CA TRP A 399 2.59 -8.94 3.99
C TRP A 399 1.22 -8.28 3.90
N TYR A 400 1.02 -7.17 4.61
CA TYR A 400 -0.21 -6.39 4.52
C TYR A 400 -0.46 -5.89 3.09
N ASN A 401 0.55 -5.30 2.44
CA ASN A 401 0.41 -4.78 1.08
C ASN A 401 0.10 -5.89 0.07
N TYR A 402 0.73 -7.06 0.21
CA TYR A 402 0.40 -8.22 -0.60
C TYR A 402 -1.08 -8.61 -0.46
N ALA A 403 -1.56 -8.75 0.77
CA ALA A 403 -2.95 -9.12 1.04
C ALA A 403 -3.92 -8.03 0.55
N TYR A 404 -3.66 -6.77 0.89
CA TYR A 404 -4.45 -5.62 0.48
C TYR A 404 -4.67 -5.58 -1.03
N ASN A 405 -3.60 -5.73 -1.83
CA ASN A 405 -3.71 -5.71 -3.29
C ASN A 405 -4.52 -6.90 -3.84
N LEU A 406 -4.42 -8.10 -3.25
CA LEU A 406 -5.30 -9.23 -3.59
C LEU A 406 -6.78 -8.86 -3.38
N PHE A 407 -7.09 -8.26 -2.24
CA PHE A 407 -8.45 -7.91 -1.87
C PHE A 407 -9.01 -6.72 -2.66
N GLN A 408 -8.17 -5.80 -3.15
CA GLN A 408 -8.61 -4.72 -4.05
C GLN A 408 -9.19 -5.26 -5.36
N ILE A 409 -8.59 -6.31 -5.92
CA ILE A 409 -9.10 -6.96 -7.13
C ILE A 409 -10.43 -7.64 -6.84
N ALA A 410 -10.50 -8.38 -5.73
CA ALA A 410 -11.73 -9.03 -5.31
C ALA A 410 -12.84 -7.99 -5.13
N TRP A 411 -12.56 -6.90 -4.42
CA TRP A 411 -13.49 -5.81 -4.22
C TRP A 411 -14.05 -5.28 -5.53
N LEU A 412 -13.20 -4.94 -6.49
CA LEU A 412 -13.63 -4.37 -7.76
C LEU A 412 -14.46 -5.36 -8.60
N LEU A 413 -14.08 -6.65 -8.61
CA LEU A 413 -14.82 -7.69 -9.32
C LEU A 413 -16.21 -7.94 -8.70
N PHE A 414 -16.31 -7.94 -7.38
CA PHE A 414 -17.55 -8.20 -6.65
C PHE A 414 -18.43 -6.95 -6.46
N ASP A 415 -17.87 -5.74 -6.47
CA ASP A 415 -18.64 -4.48 -6.47
C ASP A 415 -19.47 -4.35 -7.75
N PHE A 416 -18.95 -4.88 -8.86
CA PHE A 416 -19.59 -4.85 -10.18
C PHE A 416 -20.00 -3.44 -10.63
N GLY A 417 -19.30 -2.41 -10.14
CA GLY A 417 -19.56 -1.00 -10.41
C GLY A 417 -20.88 -0.46 -9.82
N THR A 418 -21.43 -1.12 -8.80
CA THR A 418 -22.68 -0.67 -8.15
C THR A 418 -22.52 0.68 -7.45
N SER A 419 -21.32 1.00 -6.97
CA SER A 419 -20.96 2.32 -6.44
C SER A 419 -21.14 3.44 -7.47
N TYR A 420 -20.63 3.24 -8.69
CA TYR A 420 -20.79 4.18 -9.80
C TYR A 420 -22.25 4.32 -10.25
N ALA A 421 -22.97 3.19 -10.31
CA ALA A 421 -24.39 3.18 -10.68
C ALA A 421 -25.25 3.92 -9.65
N LEU A 422 -24.97 3.76 -8.35
CA LEU A 422 -25.64 4.49 -7.28
C LEU A 422 -25.50 6.00 -7.49
N ALA A 423 -24.27 6.52 -7.62
CA ALA A 423 -24.05 7.95 -7.74
C ALA A 423 -24.76 8.54 -8.97
N LYS A 424 -24.65 7.88 -10.13
CA LYS A 424 -25.30 8.31 -11.37
C LYS A 424 -26.83 8.32 -11.23
N TYR A 425 -27.43 7.16 -11.01
CA TYR A 425 -28.89 7.04 -11.08
C TYR A 425 -29.60 7.72 -9.93
N PHE A 426 -28.95 7.81 -8.76
CA PHE A 426 -29.47 8.65 -7.69
C PHE A 426 -29.54 10.12 -8.13
N SER A 427 -28.46 10.67 -8.71
CA SER A 427 -28.45 12.07 -9.17
C SER A 427 -29.47 12.35 -10.28
N GLU A 428 -29.71 11.38 -11.17
CA GLU A 428 -30.66 11.49 -12.28
C GLU A 428 -32.12 11.49 -11.79
N TYR A 429 -32.47 10.56 -10.91
CA TYR A 429 -33.86 10.37 -10.49
C TYR A 429 -34.27 11.17 -9.25
N ARG A 430 -33.34 11.74 -8.47
CA ARG A 430 -33.69 12.43 -7.20
C ARG A 430 -34.73 13.54 -7.34
N VAL A 431 -34.73 14.24 -8.47
CA VAL A 431 -35.64 15.36 -8.74
C VAL A 431 -37.01 14.88 -9.22
N HIS A 432 -37.03 14.00 -10.21
CA HIS A 432 -38.25 13.62 -10.92
C HIS A 432 -38.96 12.42 -10.29
N ASN A 433 -38.19 11.51 -9.68
CA ASN A 433 -38.69 10.31 -9.03
C ASN A 433 -37.81 9.92 -7.82
N PRO A 434 -37.94 10.63 -6.69
CA PRO A 434 -37.12 10.41 -5.51
C PRO A 434 -37.27 9.01 -4.90
N GLU A 435 -38.42 8.34 -5.11
CA GLU A 435 -38.60 6.95 -4.68
C GLU A 435 -37.68 6.02 -5.46
N LYS A 436 -37.68 6.15 -6.79
CA LYS A 436 -36.77 5.42 -7.68
C LYS A 436 -35.30 5.72 -7.38
N ALA A 437 -34.95 6.96 -7.02
CA ALA A 437 -33.58 7.31 -6.64
C ALA A 437 -33.09 6.48 -5.42
N ILE A 438 -33.93 6.32 -4.39
CA ILE A 438 -33.59 5.54 -3.20
C ILE A 438 -33.41 4.05 -3.52
N HIS A 439 -34.12 3.50 -4.51
CA HIS A 439 -33.96 2.11 -4.92
C HIS A 439 -32.51 1.77 -5.31
N TYR A 440 -31.77 2.69 -5.94
CA TYR A 440 -30.36 2.47 -6.29
C TYR A 440 -29.44 2.42 -5.06
N ILE A 441 -29.77 3.16 -3.98
CA ILE A 441 -29.09 3.02 -2.69
C ILE A 441 -29.35 1.62 -2.09
N GLN A 442 -30.61 1.18 -2.12
CA GLN A 442 -31.00 -0.13 -1.62
C GLN A 442 -30.32 -1.26 -2.39
N ILE A 443 -30.25 -1.17 -3.73
CA ILE A 443 -29.55 -2.14 -4.57
C ILE A 443 -28.09 -2.26 -4.15
N PHE A 444 -27.38 -1.13 -3.97
CA PHE A 444 -25.99 -1.13 -3.49
C PHE A 444 -25.87 -1.84 -2.14
N VAL A 445 -26.68 -1.46 -1.14
CA VAL A 445 -26.61 -2.03 0.22
C VAL A 445 -26.79 -3.55 0.20
N TRP A 446 -27.81 -4.05 -0.49
CA TRP A 446 -28.10 -5.48 -0.53
C TRP A 446 -27.13 -6.25 -1.40
N TRP A 447 -26.70 -5.68 -2.53
CA TRP A 447 -25.65 -6.28 -3.35
C TRP A 447 -24.37 -6.46 -2.55
N GLN A 448 -23.88 -5.39 -1.91
CA GLN A 448 -22.66 -5.42 -1.09
C GLN A 448 -22.76 -6.36 0.11
N LEU A 449 -23.94 -6.47 0.74
CA LEU A 449 -24.15 -7.42 1.82
C LEU A 449 -23.95 -8.88 1.35
N PHE A 450 -24.52 -9.23 0.19
CA PHE A 450 -24.43 -10.59 -0.33
C PHE A 450 -23.07 -10.88 -0.99
N THR A 451 -22.51 -9.94 -1.76
CA THR A 451 -21.19 -10.13 -2.36
C THR A 451 -20.09 -10.10 -1.31
N GLY A 452 -20.21 -9.27 -0.27
CA GLY A 452 -19.33 -9.31 0.91
C GLY A 452 -19.38 -10.68 1.61
N LEU A 453 -20.57 -11.30 1.73
CA LEU A 453 -20.71 -12.66 2.27
C LEU A 453 -20.04 -13.71 1.37
N VAL A 454 -20.12 -13.57 0.06
CA VAL A 454 -19.41 -14.45 -0.89
C VAL A 454 -17.90 -14.27 -0.75
N GLN A 455 -17.42 -13.03 -0.66
CA GLN A 455 -16.00 -12.71 -0.49
C GLN A 455 -15.43 -13.31 0.79
N ILE A 456 -16.04 -13.04 1.95
CA ILE A 456 -15.59 -13.62 3.22
C ILE A 456 -15.63 -15.16 3.16
N SER A 457 -16.64 -15.77 2.54
CA SER A 457 -16.71 -17.23 2.39
C SER A 457 -15.53 -17.78 1.58
N ILE A 458 -15.23 -17.17 0.43
CA ILE A 458 -14.13 -17.59 -0.44
C ILE A 458 -12.78 -17.37 0.24
N PHE A 459 -12.52 -16.18 0.78
CA PHE A 459 -11.21 -15.84 1.33
C PHE A 459 -10.96 -16.42 2.73
N ALA A 460 -11.99 -16.62 3.54
CA ALA A 460 -11.85 -17.39 4.77
C ALA A 460 -11.59 -18.87 4.47
N PHE A 461 -12.21 -19.45 3.44
CA PHE A 461 -11.92 -20.81 2.99
C PHE A 461 -10.50 -20.94 2.43
N LEU A 462 -10.12 -20.07 1.48
CA LEU A 462 -8.79 -20.04 0.89
C LEU A 462 -7.73 -19.82 1.97
N GLY A 463 -7.95 -18.83 2.84
CA GLY A 463 -7.10 -18.54 3.98
C GLY A 463 -6.98 -19.76 4.89
N SER A 464 -8.07 -20.33 5.37
CA SER A 464 -7.98 -21.38 6.41
C SER A 464 -7.55 -22.76 5.92
N ILE A 465 -7.79 -23.12 4.65
CA ILE A 465 -7.56 -24.48 4.14
C ILE A 465 -6.52 -24.53 3.01
N VAL A 466 -6.58 -23.60 2.05
CA VAL A 466 -5.73 -23.68 0.84
C VAL A 466 -4.37 -23.04 1.08
N PHE A 467 -4.33 -21.80 1.55
CA PHE A 467 -3.08 -21.04 1.75
C PHE A 467 -2.08 -21.71 2.70
N PRO A 468 -2.47 -22.41 3.78
CA PRO A 468 -1.56 -23.14 4.66
C PRO A 468 -0.79 -24.23 3.91
N LEU A 469 -1.34 -24.75 2.81
CA LEU A 469 -0.75 -25.79 1.96
C LEU A 469 0.12 -25.21 0.82
N THR A 470 0.32 -23.90 0.78
CA THR A 470 1.06 -23.20 -0.27
C THR A 470 2.21 -22.37 0.31
N ASN A 471 2.99 -21.72 -0.56
CA ASN A 471 4.04 -20.79 -0.15
C ASN A 471 3.52 -19.58 0.66
N LEU A 472 2.20 -19.34 0.67
CA LEU A 472 1.55 -18.25 1.39
C LEU A 472 1.18 -18.60 2.84
N ALA A 473 1.55 -19.79 3.34
CA ALA A 473 1.09 -20.28 4.64
C ALA A 473 1.37 -19.30 5.80
N HIS A 474 2.55 -18.70 5.83
CA HIS A 474 2.97 -17.69 6.81
C HIS A 474 2.10 -16.42 6.87
N MET A 475 1.29 -16.15 5.85
CA MET A 475 0.42 -14.97 5.74
C MET A 475 -1.05 -15.29 5.99
N THR A 476 -1.38 -16.54 6.27
CA THR A 476 -2.77 -17.02 6.32
C THR A 476 -3.66 -16.17 7.21
N TRP A 477 -3.20 -15.86 8.43
CA TRP A 477 -3.99 -15.05 9.37
C TRP A 477 -4.22 -13.62 8.88
N ILE A 478 -3.29 -13.04 8.10
CA ILE A 478 -3.49 -11.73 7.49
C ILE A 478 -4.62 -11.80 6.45
N PHE A 479 -4.65 -12.84 5.61
CA PHE A 479 -5.74 -13.04 4.64
C PHE A 479 -7.08 -13.28 5.31
N VAL A 480 -7.13 -14.16 6.32
CA VAL A 480 -8.35 -14.43 7.07
C VAL A 480 -8.86 -13.14 7.70
N MET A 481 -8.00 -12.37 8.37
CA MET A 481 -8.39 -11.12 9.00
C MET A 481 -8.88 -10.06 8.03
N PHE A 482 -8.17 -9.89 6.92
CA PHE A 482 -8.58 -8.94 5.90
C PHE A 482 -9.91 -9.36 5.25
N SER A 483 -10.19 -10.66 5.11
CA SER A 483 -11.48 -11.15 4.60
C SER A 483 -12.67 -10.73 5.47
N LEU A 484 -12.49 -10.66 6.79
CA LEU A 484 -13.52 -10.21 7.72
C LEU A 484 -13.88 -8.73 7.49
N VAL A 485 -12.93 -7.94 6.98
CA VAL A 485 -13.14 -6.52 6.66
C VAL A 485 -14.12 -6.33 5.50
N GLN A 486 -14.26 -7.31 4.62
CA GLN A 486 -15.14 -7.20 3.45
C GLN A 486 -16.63 -7.27 3.78
N TYR A 487 -17.00 -7.68 5.00
CA TYR A 487 -18.40 -7.81 5.42
C TYR A 487 -18.80 -6.73 6.45
N PRO A 488 -19.97 -6.07 6.31
CA PRO A 488 -21.05 -6.30 5.34
C PRO A 488 -20.90 -5.55 4.00
N GLY A 489 -19.73 -5.00 3.67
CA GLY A 489 -19.42 -4.36 2.38
C GLY A 489 -20.06 -2.98 2.16
N PHE A 490 -21.24 -2.69 2.70
CA PHE A 490 -21.93 -1.42 2.45
C PHE A 490 -21.38 -0.21 3.22
N PHE A 491 -20.20 -0.29 3.86
CA PHE A 491 -19.65 0.74 4.76
C PHE A 491 -19.65 2.17 4.20
N LEU A 492 -19.45 2.29 2.88
CA LEU A 492 -19.33 3.57 2.18
C LEU A 492 -20.65 4.06 1.56
N VAL A 493 -21.79 3.42 1.83
CA VAL A 493 -23.09 3.75 1.22
C VAL A 493 -23.45 5.24 1.32
N PHE A 494 -23.26 5.85 2.48
CA PHE A 494 -23.62 7.26 2.69
C PHE A 494 -22.63 8.21 2.01
N MET A 495 -21.35 7.85 1.93
CA MET A 495 -20.36 8.62 1.17
C MET A 495 -20.75 8.68 -0.31
N PHE A 496 -21.05 7.54 -0.93
CA PHE A 496 -21.53 7.51 -2.33
C PHE A 496 -22.89 8.18 -2.50
N THR A 497 -23.75 8.14 -1.47
CA THR A 497 -25.02 8.90 -1.49
C THR A 497 -24.77 10.41 -1.48
N PHE A 498 -23.80 10.92 -0.71
CA PHE A 498 -23.42 12.34 -0.76
C PHE A 498 -22.86 12.75 -2.13
N GLN A 499 -22.12 11.86 -2.78
CA GLN A 499 -21.68 12.05 -4.16
C GLN A 499 -22.89 12.17 -5.12
N GLY A 500 -23.87 11.27 -5.00
CA GLY A 500 -25.11 11.32 -5.80
C GLY A 500 -25.97 12.56 -5.50
N LEU A 501 -25.97 13.05 -4.26
CA LEU A 501 -26.60 14.32 -3.86
C LEU A 501 -25.85 15.56 -4.37
N GLN A 502 -24.69 15.39 -5.00
CA GLN A 502 -23.79 16.48 -5.40
C GLN A 502 -23.32 17.35 -4.22
N ARG A 503 -23.37 16.82 -2.99
CA ARG A 503 -22.82 17.45 -1.78
C ARG A 503 -21.33 17.16 -1.69
N ALA A 504 -20.58 17.83 -2.57
CA ALA A 504 -19.12 17.69 -2.67
C ALA A 504 -18.42 18.01 -1.33
N ASP A 505 -18.97 18.93 -0.54
CA ASP A 505 -18.52 19.26 0.81
C ASP A 505 -18.55 18.05 1.76
N LEU A 506 -19.69 17.37 1.85
CA LEU A 506 -19.87 16.21 2.72
C LEU A 506 -19.12 14.99 2.20
N HIS A 507 -19.16 14.77 0.87
CA HIS A 507 -18.42 13.69 0.23
C HIS A 507 -16.92 13.79 0.52
N LEU A 508 -16.34 14.97 0.29
CA LEU A 508 -14.92 15.23 0.57
C LEU A 508 -14.60 15.09 2.06
N LEU A 509 -15.46 15.61 2.95
CA LEU A 509 -15.29 15.47 4.40
C LEU A 509 -15.26 13.99 4.82
N THR A 510 -16.19 13.18 4.31
CA THR A 510 -16.23 11.74 4.60
C THR A 510 -15.04 10.99 4.00
N TYR A 511 -14.61 11.36 2.78
CA TYR A 511 -13.45 10.77 2.12
C TYR A 511 -12.16 11.04 2.89
N VAL A 512 -11.92 12.30 3.28
CA VAL A 512 -10.75 12.68 4.10
C VAL A 512 -10.81 12.00 5.47
N SER A 513 -12.00 11.88 6.06
CA SER A 513 -12.15 11.17 7.34
C SER A 513 -11.78 9.69 7.19
N TRP A 514 -12.17 9.05 6.09
CA TRP A 514 -11.91 7.64 5.81
C TRP A 514 -10.44 7.35 5.53
N GLU A 515 -9.89 7.93 4.47
CA GLU A 515 -8.56 7.58 3.96
C GLU A 515 -7.42 8.25 4.72
N ILE A 516 -7.68 9.37 5.41
CA ILE A 516 -6.64 10.10 6.16
C ILE A 516 -6.87 9.96 7.65
N PHE A 517 -8.01 10.41 8.19
CA PHE A 517 -8.13 10.51 9.65
C PHE A 517 -8.23 9.15 10.34
N TRP A 518 -9.21 8.32 9.96
CA TRP A 518 -9.48 7.05 10.64
C TRP A 518 -8.45 5.98 10.32
N LEU A 519 -8.05 5.85 9.05
CA LEU A 519 -7.02 4.89 8.64
C LEU A 519 -5.69 5.14 9.36
N LEU A 520 -5.23 6.39 9.41
CA LEU A 520 -3.93 6.72 10.01
C LEU A 520 -3.92 6.48 11.53
N ILE A 521 -4.98 6.89 12.22
CA ILE A 521 -5.14 6.63 13.66
C ILE A 521 -5.22 5.13 13.93
N GLY A 522 -6.01 4.41 13.12
CA GLY A 522 -6.14 2.96 13.21
C GLY A 522 -4.79 2.27 13.07
N GLN A 523 -4.00 2.61 12.05
CA GLN A 523 -2.69 2.01 11.82
C GLN A 523 -1.73 2.27 12.97
N ALA A 524 -1.67 3.51 13.50
CA ALA A 524 -0.80 3.81 14.64
C ALA A 524 -1.14 2.95 15.87
N ILE A 525 -2.42 2.80 16.18
CA ILE A 525 -2.90 2.09 17.38
C ILE A 525 -2.80 0.58 17.19
N PHE A 526 -3.43 0.03 16.15
CA PHE A 526 -3.60 -1.42 16.00
C PHE A 526 -2.32 -2.12 15.57
N CYS A 527 -1.44 -1.48 14.80
CA CYS A 527 -0.14 -2.10 14.47
C CYS A 527 0.76 -2.20 15.71
N TYR A 528 0.78 -1.18 16.57
CA TYR A 528 1.53 -1.21 17.82
C TYR A 528 0.96 -2.23 18.82
N LEU A 529 -0.36 -2.25 19.02
CA LEU A 529 -1.02 -3.25 19.86
C LEU A 529 -0.82 -4.68 19.32
N GLY A 530 -0.92 -4.85 18.00
CA GLY A 530 -0.69 -6.12 17.33
C GLY A 530 0.75 -6.63 17.54
N ARG A 531 1.74 -5.75 17.47
CA ARG A 531 3.14 -6.07 17.78
C ARG A 531 3.31 -6.56 19.23
N ILE A 532 2.75 -5.84 20.21
CA ILE A 532 2.83 -6.22 21.64
C ILE A 532 2.16 -7.57 21.86
N TRP A 533 0.98 -7.79 21.29
CA TRP A 533 0.29 -9.07 21.38
C TRP A 533 1.10 -10.20 20.74
N GLY A 534 1.73 -9.97 19.59
CA GLY A 534 2.62 -10.92 18.93
C GLY A 534 3.87 -11.25 19.76
N ALA A 535 4.46 -10.25 20.43
CA ALA A 535 5.59 -10.45 21.35
C ALA A 535 5.21 -11.36 22.54
N ALA A 536 3.99 -11.20 23.05
CA ALA A 536 3.47 -12.01 24.15
C ALA A 536 3.13 -13.46 23.74
N ASN A 537 2.99 -13.73 22.43
CA ASN A 537 2.61 -15.04 21.88
C ASN A 537 3.69 -15.54 20.90
N PRO A 538 4.74 -16.24 21.39
CA PRO A 538 5.91 -16.64 20.58
C PRO A 538 5.60 -17.48 19.34
N ILE A 539 4.46 -18.17 19.32
CA ILE A 539 3.96 -18.94 18.17
C ILE A 539 3.74 -18.04 16.95
N PHE A 540 3.18 -16.86 17.16
CA PHE A 540 2.86 -15.90 16.10
C PHE A 540 4.01 -14.92 15.86
N GLY A 541 4.63 -14.43 16.93
CA GLY A 541 5.74 -13.48 16.87
C GLY A 541 5.31 -12.04 16.56
N GLU A 542 6.24 -11.10 16.75
CA GLU A 542 5.99 -9.66 16.67
C GLU A 542 5.55 -9.20 15.27
N ALA A 543 6.22 -9.71 14.21
CA ALA A 543 5.97 -9.27 12.84
C ALA A 543 4.56 -9.64 12.35
N LEU A 544 4.13 -10.88 12.60
CA LEU A 544 2.80 -11.34 12.18
C LEU A 544 1.72 -10.60 12.96
N GLY A 545 1.93 -10.39 14.27
CA GLY A 545 1.05 -9.58 15.10
C GLY A 545 0.89 -8.15 14.58
N ALA A 546 1.98 -7.50 14.18
CA ALA A 546 1.94 -6.17 13.55
C ALA A 546 1.19 -6.19 12.20
N GLY A 547 1.40 -7.23 11.38
CA GLY A 547 0.69 -7.43 10.11
C GLY A 547 -0.82 -7.59 10.28
N VAL A 548 -1.26 -8.35 11.29
CA VAL A 548 -2.66 -8.45 11.70
C VAL A 548 -3.19 -7.09 12.17
N GLY A 549 -2.37 -6.32 12.88
CA GLY A 549 -2.69 -4.95 13.29
C GLY A 549 -3.05 -4.02 12.13
N TYR A 550 -2.38 -4.14 10.98
CA TYR A 550 -2.76 -3.40 9.77
C TYR A 550 -4.15 -3.79 9.24
N ALA A 551 -4.49 -5.08 9.24
CA ALA A 551 -5.83 -5.52 8.82
C ALA A 551 -6.92 -5.01 9.79
N LEU A 552 -6.65 -5.01 11.10
CA LEU A 552 -7.54 -4.43 12.10
C LEU A 552 -7.71 -2.92 11.96
N ALA A 553 -6.65 -2.20 11.57
CA ALA A 553 -6.73 -0.77 11.28
C ALA A 553 -7.72 -0.49 10.14
N ARG A 554 -7.70 -1.31 9.08
CA ARG A 554 -8.65 -1.18 7.96
C ARG A 554 -10.08 -1.51 8.38
N TYR A 555 -10.26 -2.50 9.25
CA TYR A 555 -11.58 -2.77 9.84
C TYR A 555 -12.13 -1.57 10.63
N PHE A 556 -11.28 -0.97 11.45
CA PHE A 556 -11.62 0.19 12.26
C PHE A 556 -12.03 1.39 11.40
N ASP A 557 -11.28 1.70 10.33
CA ASP A 557 -11.59 2.87 9.51
C ASP A 557 -12.95 2.78 8.82
N TYR A 558 -13.35 1.60 8.35
CA TYR A 558 -14.62 1.40 7.64
C TYR A 558 -15.80 1.60 8.57
N TRP A 559 -15.74 1.06 9.78
CA TRP A 559 -16.79 1.25 10.78
C TRP A 559 -16.87 2.69 11.26
N MET A 560 -15.73 3.33 11.54
CA MET A 560 -15.71 4.73 11.97
C MET A 560 -16.26 5.65 10.88
N THR A 561 -15.90 5.39 9.63
CA THR A 561 -16.43 6.11 8.46
C THR A 561 -17.93 5.88 8.29
N PHE A 562 -18.41 4.65 8.45
CA PHE A 562 -19.82 4.33 8.37
C PHE A 562 -20.63 5.08 9.44
N PHE A 563 -20.19 5.07 10.70
CA PHE A 563 -20.90 5.79 11.77
C PHE A 563 -20.84 7.31 11.61
N PHE A 564 -19.70 7.84 11.19
CA PHE A 564 -19.53 9.27 10.93
C PHE A 564 -20.41 9.75 9.77
N SER A 565 -20.40 9.03 8.65
CA SER A 565 -21.23 9.35 7.48
C SER A 565 -22.72 9.17 7.77
N LEU A 566 -23.11 8.16 8.54
CA LEU A 566 -24.47 7.97 9.04
C LEU A 566 -24.94 9.14 9.91
N TYR A 567 -24.08 9.65 10.79
CA TYR A 567 -24.37 10.82 11.61
C TYR A 567 -24.62 12.06 10.74
N LEU A 568 -23.76 12.31 9.74
CA LEU A 568 -23.96 13.40 8.80
C LEU A 568 -25.25 13.22 7.99
N PHE A 569 -25.56 12.00 7.55
CA PHE A 569 -26.77 11.69 6.78
C PHE A 569 -28.04 11.98 7.59
N LYS A 570 -28.06 11.62 8.87
CA LYS A 570 -29.16 11.97 9.79
C LYS A 570 -29.25 13.47 10.05
N LYS A 571 -28.12 14.16 10.22
CA LYS A 571 -28.07 15.62 10.42
C LYS A 571 -28.69 16.37 9.25
N GLN A 572 -28.63 15.80 8.05
CA GLN A 572 -29.25 16.34 6.84
C GLN A 572 -30.77 16.11 6.75
N GLY A 573 -31.40 15.49 7.75
CA GLY A 573 -32.84 15.24 7.81
C GLY A 573 -33.29 13.92 7.17
N TYR A 574 -32.37 13.11 6.64
CA TYR A 574 -32.70 11.85 5.98
C TYR A 574 -32.85 10.69 6.97
N SER A 575 -33.81 9.79 6.71
CA SER A 575 -33.98 8.56 7.48
C SER A 575 -33.07 7.46 6.93
N PRO A 576 -32.10 6.94 7.70
CA PRO A 576 -31.26 5.83 7.27
C PRO A 576 -32.06 4.56 7.00
N SER A 577 -33.20 4.40 7.67
CA SER A 577 -34.01 3.18 7.56
C SER A 577 -34.48 2.92 6.13
N THR A 578 -34.69 3.97 5.33
CA THR A 578 -35.13 3.91 3.94
C THR A 578 -34.07 3.30 3.02
N CYS A 579 -32.78 3.53 3.32
CA CYS A 579 -31.65 2.98 2.56
C CYS A 579 -31.50 1.46 2.71
N PHE A 580 -31.99 0.88 3.82
CA PHE A 580 -31.89 -0.55 4.11
C PHE A 580 -33.13 -1.34 3.74
N ARG A 581 -34.16 -0.72 3.12
CA ARG A 581 -35.36 -1.42 2.64
C ARG A 581 -35.08 -2.20 1.34
N VAL A 582 -36.03 -3.02 0.90
CA VAL A 582 -35.96 -3.82 -0.35
C VAL A 582 -37.20 -3.51 -1.19
N ASP A 583 -37.25 -2.30 -1.76
CA ASP A 583 -38.40 -1.83 -2.55
C ASP A 583 -38.10 -1.82 -4.08
N PHE A 584 -36.84 -2.04 -4.46
CA PHE A 584 -36.39 -2.02 -5.87
C PHE A 584 -36.93 -3.19 -6.73
N THR A 585 -37.05 -2.92 -8.02
CA THR A 585 -37.53 -3.84 -9.06
C THR A 585 -36.38 -4.61 -9.74
N LYS A 586 -36.75 -5.69 -10.44
CA LYS A 586 -35.79 -6.47 -11.25
C LYS A 586 -35.19 -5.65 -12.39
N ASP A 587 -35.95 -4.71 -12.96
CA ASP A 587 -35.49 -3.90 -14.08
C ASP A 587 -34.46 -2.85 -13.63
N GLU A 588 -34.70 -2.18 -12.49
CA GLU A 588 -33.73 -1.27 -11.86
C GLU A 588 -32.44 -2.00 -11.47
N PHE A 589 -32.55 -3.24 -10.98
CA PHE A 589 -31.38 -4.09 -10.71
C PHE A 589 -30.60 -4.41 -11.98
N LYS A 590 -31.28 -4.81 -13.07
CA LYS A 590 -30.63 -5.11 -14.35
C LYS A 590 -29.97 -3.87 -14.96
N GLU A 591 -30.62 -2.71 -14.84
CA GLU A 591 -30.09 -1.41 -15.26
C GLU A 591 -28.80 -1.07 -14.50
N THR A 592 -28.83 -1.19 -13.17
CA THR A 592 -27.67 -0.97 -12.29
C THR A 592 -26.49 -1.86 -12.71
N MET A 593 -26.73 -3.17 -12.86
CA MET A 593 -25.69 -4.12 -13.23
C MET A 593 -25.13 -3.89 -14.63
N SER A 594 -25.98 -3.55 -15.61
CA SER A 594 -25.53 -3.30 -16.98
C SER A 594 -24.67 -2.03 -17.10
N TYR A 595 -24.93 -1.02 -16.28
CA TYR A 595 -24.15 0.21 -16.27
C TYR A 595 -22.82 0.01 -15.52
N GLY A 596 -22.88 -0.49 -14.27
CA GLY A 596 -21.71 -0.66 -13.41
C GLY A 596 -20.66 -1.61 -14.01
N SER A 597 -21.10 -2.73 -14.59
CA SER A 597 -20.18 -3.76 -15.08
C SER A 597 -19.26 -3.29 -16.22
N ARG A 598 -19.73 -2.36 -17.06
CA ARG A 598 -18.95 -1.85 -18.21
C ARG A 598 -17.79 -0.97 -17.76
N LEU A 599 -18.00 -0.18 -16.72
CA LEU A 599 -16.96 0.69 -16.15
C LEU A 599 -15.98 -0.12 -15.31
N ALA A 600 -16.49 -1.00 -14.43
CA ALA A 600 -15.67 -1.86 -13.59
C ALA A 600 -14.72 -2.77 -14.39
N PHE A 601 -15.16 -3.25 -15.57
CA PHE A 601 -14.32 -4.10 -16.41
C PHE A 601 -13.02 -3.41 -16.88
N GLY A 602 -13.09 -2.15 -17.31
CA GLY A 602 -11.89 -1.42 -17.75
C GLY A 602 -10.89 -1.17 -16.61
N GLU A 603 -11.40 -0.74 -15.46
CA GLU A 603 -10.57 -0.49 -14.27
C GLU A 603 -9.95 -1.79 -13.71
N SER A 604 -10.62 -2.94 -13.89
CA SER A 604 -10.15 -4.22 -13.37
C SER A 604 -8.81 -4.68 -13.95
N PHE A 605 -8.49 -4.31 -15.20
CA PHE A 605 -7.22 -4.67 -15.81
C PHE A 605 -6.01 -4.05 -15.10
N VAL A 606 -6.16 -2.83 -14.57
CA VAL A 606 -5.09 -2.18 -13.80
C VAL A 606 -4.78 -2.99 -12.55
N GLN A 607 -5.82 -3.45 -11.84
CA GLN A 607 -5.70 -4.28 -10.64
C GLN A 607 -5.13 -5.67 -10.95
N ILE A 608 -5.51 -6.27 -12.09
CA ILE A 608 -4.91 -7.53 -12.57
C ILE A 608 -3.40 -7.37 -12.81
N GLY A 609 -2.95 -6.23 -13.35
CA GLY A 609 -1.52 -5.97 -13.51
C GLY A 609 -0.76 -5.99 -12.16
N TRP A 610 -1.33 -5.39 -11.12
CA TRP A 610 -0.79 -5.44 -9.76
C TRP A 610 -0.82 -6.84 -9.15
N PHE A 611 -1.85 -7.63 -9.46
CA PHE A 611 -1.93 -9.03 -9.03
C PHE A 611 -0.76 -9.86 -9.58
N ILE A 612 -0.55 -9.78 -10.89
CA ILE A 612 0.51 -10.51 -11.59
C ILE A 612 1.86 -10.13 -11.00
N GLN A 613 2.08 -8.85 -10.73
CA GLN A 613 3.30 -8.38 -10.10
C GLN A 613 3.58 -9.08 -8.77
N ILE A 614 2.58 -9.16 -7.90
CA ILE A 614 2.74 -9.71 -6.56
C ILE A 614 2.99 -11.24 -6.61
N LEU A 615 2.38 -11.94 -7.55
CA LEU A 615 2.67 -13.35 -7.81
C LEU A 615 4.12 -13.54 -8.31
N LEU A 616 4.56 -12.72 -9.26
CA LEU A 616 5.92 -12.81 -9.79
C LEU A 616 6.97 -12.46 -8.74
N THR A 617 6.75 -11.42 -7.93
CA THR A 617 7.70 -11.05 -6.87
C THR A 617 7.80 -12.15 -5.82
N SER A 618 6.68 -12.70 -5.33
CA SER A 618 6.73 -13.80 -4.36
C SER A 618 7.35 -15.09 -4.90
N ALA A 619 7.20 -15.37 -6.20
CA ALA A 619 7.75 -16.58 -6.81
C ALA A 619 9.26 -16.50 -7.10
N PHE A 620 9.78 -15.32 -7.45
CA PHE A 620 11.14 -15.19 -8.01
C PHE A 620 12.10 -14.31 -7.20
N ILE A 621 11.59 -13.40 -6.39
CA ILE A 621 12.41 -12.50 -5.56
C ILE A 621 12.60 -13.18 -4.20
N ALA A 622 13.86 -13.46 -3.84
CA ALA A 622 14.19 -13.79 -2.46
C ALA A 622 13.84 -12.59 -1.56
N ASN A 623 13.64 -12.79 -0.25
CA ASN A 623 13.23 -11.75 0.71
C ASN A 623 12.08 -10.81 0.26
N TYR A 624 11.17 -11.26 -0.62
CA TYR A 624 10.16 -10.40 -1.26
C TYR A 624 9.30 -9.64 -0.26
N SER A 625 9.07 -10.21 0.93
CA SER A 625 8.25 -9.60 1.97
C SER A 625 8.88 -8.30 2.50
N GLN A 626 10.19 -8.29 2.79
CA GLN A 626 10.89 -7.07 3.20
C GLN A 626 10.97 -6.07 2.04
N GLU A 627 11.25 -6.56 0.83
CA GLU A 627 11.37 -5.71 -0.36
C GLU A 627 10.05 -4.99 -0.70
N LEU A 628 8.91 -5.66 -0.53
CA LEU A 628 7.59 -5.02 -0.66
C LEU A 628 7.36 -3.92 0.39
N GLY A 629 7.84 -4.12 1.62
CA GLY A 629 7.78 -3.11 2.67
C GLY A 629 8.60 -1.86 2.33
N TYR A 630 9.84 -2.04 1.85
CA TYR A 630 10.70 -0.93 1.40
C TYR A 630 10.14 -0.23 0.16
N TYR A 631 9.64 -1.00 -0.80
CA TYR A 631 8.96 -0.50 -1.99
C TYR A 631 7.76 0.37 -1.61
N GLN A 632 6.89 -0.10 -0.71
CA GLN A 632 5.70 0.63 -0.31
C GLN A 632 6.06 1.98 0.33
N LEU A 633 7.06 1.99 1.21
CA LEU A 633 7.53 3.21 1.85
C LEU A 633 7.99 4.26 0.82
N ALA A 634 8.81 3.84 -0.16
CA ALA A 634 9.25 4.71 -1.24
C ALA A 634 8.10 5.13 -2.17
N TRP A 635 7.16 4.22 -2.43
CA TRP A 635 5.96 4.48 -3.23
C TRP A 635 5.10 5.57 -2.60
N THR A 636 4.87 5.53 -1.28
CA THR A 636 4.10 6.57 -0.57
C THR A 636 4.70 7.97 -0.74
N VAL A 637 6.03 8.10 -0.71
CA VAL A 637 6.71 9.38 -0.99
C VAL A 637 6.55 9.78 -2.45
N GLY A 638 6.73 8.84 -3.39
CA GLY A 638 6.59 9.09 -4.83
C GLY A 638 5.16 9.48 -5.26
N MET A 639 4.13 8.97 -4.56
CA MET A 639 2.72 9.24 -4.86
C MET A 639 2.34 10.73 -4.76
N MET A 640 3.15 11.57 -4.10
CA MET A 640 2.94 13.02 -4.07
C MET A 640 2.79 13.65 -5.47
N ILE A 641 3.48 13.10 -6.48
CA ILE A 641 3.41 13.60 -7.85
C ILE A 641 2.00 13.39 -8.43
N GLN A 642 1.27 12.38 -7.96
CA GLN A 642 -0.09 12.07 -8.45
C GLN A 642 -1.12 13.16 -8.11
N ILE A 643 -0.78 14.16 -7.29
CA ILE A 643 -1.61 15.36 -7.09
C ILE A 643 -1.92 16.05 -8.43
N ILE A 644 -1.06 15.90 -9.45
CA ILE A 644 -1.30 16.42 -10.82
C ILE A 644 -2.53 15.79 -11.47
N THR A 645 -2.92 14.58 -11.07
CA THR A 645 -4.18 13.96 -11.52
C THR A 645 -5.38 14.85 -11.21
N LEU A 646 -5.35 15.61 -10.11
CA LEU A 646 -6.39 16.58 -9.76
C LEU A 646 -6.50 17.72 -10.79
N TYR A 647 -5.39 18.07 -11.47
CA TYR A 647 -5.43 19.03 -12.58
C TYR A 647 -6.13 18.44 -13.80
N GLY A 648 -5.83 17.19 -14.16
CA GLY A 648 -6.57 16.48 -15.20
C GLY A 648 -8.07 16.46 -14.92
N GLN A 649 -8.45 16.17 -13.67
CA GLN A 649 -9.84 16.19 -13.24
C GLN A 649 -10.48 17.59 -13.31
N SER A 650 -9.75 18.66 -13.00
CA SER A 650 -10.28 20.03 -13.14
C SER A 650 -10.47 20.45 -14.60
N LEU A 651 -9.71 19.86 -15.53
CA LEU A 651 -9.84 20.10 -16.97
C LEU A 651 -11.00 19.33 -17.62
N LEU A 652 -11.54 18.29 -16.98
CA LEU A 652 -12.59 17.43 -17.54
C LEU A 652 -13.81 18.23 -18.01
N GLY A 653 -14.30 19.15 -17.17
CA GLY A 653 -15.41 20.03 -17.52
C GLY A 653 -15.08 20.94 -18.72
N GLY A 654 -13.86 21.47 -18.78
CA GLY A 654 -13.39 22.29 -19.90
C GLY A 654 -13.34 21.49 -21.22
N TYR A 655 -12.81 20.26 -21.19
CA TYR A 655 -12.81 19.39 -22.38
C TYR A 655 -14.23 19.05 -22.85
N SER A 656 -15.13 18.75 -21.92
CA SER A 656 -16.53 18.43 -22.24
C SER A 656 -17.27 19.61 -22.87
N GLU A 657 -17.13 20.80 -22.30
CA GLU A 657 -17.76 22.03 -22.80
C GLU A 657 -17.21 22.40 -24.19
N ALA A 658 -15.89 22.49 -24.35
CA ALA A 658 -15.27 22.91 -25.61
C ALA A 658 -15.51 21.92 -26.75
N TYR A 659 -15.36 20.61 -26.48
CA TYR A 659 -15.49 19.58 -27.51
C TYR A 659 -16.95 19.38 -27.95
N SER A 660 -17.90 19.35 -27.00
CA SER A 660 -19.32 19.12 -27.32
C SER A 660 -19.93 20.26 -28.13
N HIS A 661 -19.46 21.50 -27.90
CA HIS A 661 -19.86 22.68 -28.65
C HIS A 661 -18.99 22.97 -29.89
N GLN A 662 -18.14 22.02 -30.30
CA GLN A 662 -17.32 22.11 -31.51
C GLN A 662 -16.35 23.33 -31.54
N LYS A 663 -15.93 23.83 -30.37
CA LYS A 663 -14.93 24.89 -30.24
C LYS A 663 -13.53 24.30 -30.31
N GLU A 664 -13.02 24.19 -31.55
CA GLU A 664 -11.77 23.47 -31.84
C GLU A 664 -10.53 24.19 -31.28
N ASN A 665 -10.43 25.51 -31.39
CA ASN A 665 -9.26 26.24 -30.90
C ASN A 665 -9.21 26.28 -29.38
N LEU A 666 -10.37 26.39 -28.72
CA LEU A 666 -10.47 26.27 -27.26
C LEU A 666 -10.07 24.87 -26.80
N THR A 667 -10.51 23.82 -27.50
CA THR A 667 -10.09 22.44 -27.21
C THR A 667 -8.57 22.27 -27.33
N LYS A 668 -7.96 22.85 -28.38
CA LYS A 668 -6.50 22.83 -28.57
C LYS A 668 -5.78 23.62 -27.46
N LEU A 669 -6.33 24.76 -27.05
CA LEU A 669 -5.81 25.58 -25.96
C LEU A 669 -5.84 24.80 -24.63
N TYR A 670 -6.95 24.14 -24.30
CA TYR A 670 -7.04 23.31 -23.09
C TYR A 670 -6.11 22.10 -23.10
N ILE A 671 -5.87 21.48 -24.25
CA ILE A 671 -4.86 20.41 -24.35
C ILE A 671 -3.46 20.97 -24.09
N TYR A 672 -3.12 22.10 -24.70
CA TYR A 672 -1.84 22.79 -24.47
C TYR A 672 -1.64 23.16 -22.99
N GLU A 673 -2.61 23.85 -22.39
CA GLU A 673 -2.54 24.25 -20.98
C GLU A 673 -2.53 23.05 -20.04
N GLY A 674 -3.13 21.93 -20.44
CA GLY A 674 -2.99 20.62 -19.80
C GLY A 674 -1.53 20.19 -19.69
N PHE A 675 -0.83 20.15 -20.83
CA PHE A 675 0.60 19.81 -20.84
C PHE A 675 1.46 20.82 -20.10
N ARG A 676 1.22 22.13 -20.29
CA ARG A 676 2.04 23.19 -19.71
C ARG A 676 2.02 23.14 -18.19
N TRP A 677 0.84 23.21 -17.59
CA TRP A 677 0.73 23.22 -16.13
C TRP A 677 0.95 21.84 -15.51
N GLY A 678 0.58 20.76 -16.21
CA GLY A 678 0.93 19.40 -15.80
C GLY A 678 2.44 19.22 -15.66
N ASN A 679 3.21 19.65 -16.67
CA ASN A 679 4.67 19.61 -16.62
C ASN A 679 5.25 20.59 -15.60
N TYR A 680 4.70 21.81 -15.49
CA TYR A 680 5.16 22.80 -14.51
C TYR A 680 5.13 22.26 -13.08
N PHE A 681 3.96 21.81 -12.62
CA PHE A 681 3.82 21.30 -11.25
C PHE A 681 4.48 19.93 -11.09
N GLY A 682 4.47 19.09 -12.13
CA GLY A 682 5.12 17.79 -12.10
C GLY A 682 6.63 17.85 -12.03
N TYR A 683 7.28 18.64 -12.88
CA TYR A 683 8.72 18.80 -12.85
C TYR A 683 9.19 19.49 -11.57
N PHE A 684 8.40 20.42 -11.03
CA PHE A 684 8.65 20.96 -9.70
C PHE A 684 8.68 19.85 -8.63
N LEU A 685 7.60 19.07 -8.48
CA LEU A 685 7.54 18.02 -7.46
C LEU A 685 8.60 16.94 -7.66
N ILE A 686 8.85 16.52 -8.91
CA ILE A 686 9.91 15.58 -9.27
C ILE A 686 11.28 16.12 -8.85
N SER A 687 11.59 17.39 -9.15
CA SER A 687 12.87 17.99 -8.76
C SER A 687 13.07 18.05 -7.24
N VAL A 688 12.01 18.33 -6.49
CA VAL A 688 12.03 18.34 -5.02
C VAL A 688 12.31 16.94 -4.49
N LEU A 689 11.56 15.94 -4.96
CA LEU A 689 11.71 14.57 -4.47
C LEU A 689 13.04 13.93 -4.89
N PHE A 690 13.59 14.25 -6.06
CA PHE A 690 14.94 13.84 -6.42
C PHE A 690 16.00 14.48 -5.51
N ALA A 691 15.83 15.77 -5.17
CA ALA A 691 16.81 16.50 -4.38
C ALA A 691 16.84 16.04 -2.92
N VAL A 692 15.65 15.82 -2.32
CA VAL A 692 15.54 15.62 -0.86
C VAL A 692 14.74 14.40 -0.44
N GLY A 693 14.08 13.70 -1.36
CA GLY A 693 13.25 12.54 -1.02
C GLY A 693 14.03 11.37 -0.41
N ASN A 694 15.26 11.12 -0.88
CA ASN A 694 16.14 10.11 -0.28
C ASN A 694 16.59 10.50 1.13
N LEU A 695 16.96 11.78 1.32
CA LEU A 695 17.27 12.32 2.65
C LEU A 695 16.08 12.19 3.59
N PHE A 696 14.87 12.43 3.06
CA PHE A 696 13.63 12.27 3.81
C PHE A 696 13.40 10.84 4.26
N LEU A 697 13.52 9.86 3.35
CA LEU A 697 13.35 8.45 3.69
C LEU A 697 14.35 7.98 4.76
N VAL A 698 15.62 8.34 4.60
CA VAL A 698 16.67 7.93 5.55
C VAL A 698 16.50 8.62 6.91
N GLY A 699 16.22 9.92 6.92
CA GLY A 699 16.07 10.67 8.17
C GLY A 699 14.76 10.42 8.91
N ALA A 700 13.69 10.07 8.20
CA ALA A 700 12.39 9.73 8.81
C ALA A 700 12.32 8.27 9.27
N ALA A 701 12.68 7.30 8.42
CA ALA A 701 12.54 5.89 8.75
C ALA A 701 13.76 5.28 9.45
N GLY A 702 14.86 6.04 9.55
CA GLY A 702 16.14 5.57 10.07
C GLY A 702 16.99 4.82 9.02
N PRO A 703 18.28 4.56 9.29
CA PRO A 703 19.19 3.96 8.32
C PRO A 703 18.77 2.56 7.86
N ASP A 704 18.29 1.71 8.78
CA ASP A 704 18.00 0.29 8.51
C ASP A 704 16.81 0.09 7.56
N ILE A 705 15.83 0.99 7.59
CA ILE A 705 14.61 0.91 6.76
C ILE A 705 14.68 1.92 5.60
N GLY A 706 15.14 3.14 5.87
CA GLY A 706 15.16 4.24 4.91
C GLY A 706 16.20 4.08 3.81
N VAL A 707 17.38 3.52 4.11
CA VAL A 707 18.43 3.31 3.07
C VAL A 707 17.97 2.28 2.03
N PRO A 708 17.46 1.09 2.39
CA PRO A 708 16.87 0.19 1.40
C PRO A 708 15.73 0.82 0.59
N ALA A 709 14.79 1.53 1.25
CA ALA A 709 13.68 2.20 0.57
C ALA A 709 14.14 3.27 -0.44
N SER A 710 15.18 4.04 -0.09
CA SER A 710 15.72 5.11 -0.96
C SER A 710 16.20 4.61 -2.34
N LYS A 711 16.54 3.32 -2.48
CA LYS A 711 16.95 2.73 -3.76
C LYS A 711 15.81 2.70 -4.78
N TYR A 712 14.56 2.65 -4.31
CA TYR A 712 13.37 2.58 -5.17
C TYR A 712 12.87 3.95 -5.61
N LEU A 713 13.06 4.99 -4.77
CA LEU A 713 12.46 6.30 -5.00
C LEU A 713 12.86 6.90 -6.36
N PRO A 714 14.15 7.00 -6.76
CA PRO A 714 14.53 7.51 -8.08
C PRO A 714 13.82 6.81 -9.24
N LEU A 715 13.65 5.48 -9.16
CA LEU A 715 12.99 4.71 -10.21
C LEU A 715 11.50 5.02 -10.30
N ILE A 716 10.87 5.21 -9.14
CA ILE A 716 9.46 5.59 -9.00
C ILE A 716 9.24 7.02 -9.52
N LEU A 717 10.19 7.94 -9.29
CA LEU A 717 10.09 9.32 -9.79
C LEU A 717 10.16 9.38 -11.32
N VAL A 718 11.03 8.58 -11.95
CA VAL A 718 11.07 8.46 -13.42
C VAL A 718 9.74 7.91 -13.95
N PHE A 719 9.21 6.86 -13.33
CA PHE A 719 7.89 6.30 -13.68
C PHE A 719 6.78 7.35 -13.60
N HIS A 720 6.69 8.09 -12.49
CA HIS A 720 5.70 9.15 -12.33
C HIS A 720 5.91 10.33 -13.30
N GLY A 721 7.14 10.57 -13.76
CA GLY A 721 7.43 11.52 -14.82
C GLY A 721 6.73 11.19 -16.14
N PHE A 722 6.66 9.90 -16.51
CA PHE A 722 5.81 9.46 -17.62
C PHE A 722 4.32 9.53 -17.25
N GLY A 723 3.98 9.18 -16.00
CA GLY A 723 2.62 9.22 -15.47
C GLY A 723 1.86 10.53 -15.71
N ILE A 724 2.53 11.69 -15.70
CA ILE A 724 1.93 13.01 -15.98
C ILE A 724 1.15 12.99 -17.31
N TYR A 725 1.75 12.46 -18.37
CA TYR A 725 1.13 12.42 -19.70
C TYR A 725 -0.03 11.43 -19.75
N SER A 726 0.09 10.35 -18.99
CA SER A 726 -0.94 9.32 -18.83
C SER A 726 -2.20 9.85 -18.17
N TRP A 727 -2.07 10.60 -17.06
CA TRP A 727 -3.24 11.13 -16.35
C TRP A 727 -3.93 12.24 -17.14
N LEU A 728 -3.15 13.07 -17.85
CA LEU A 728 -3.70 14.12 -18.73
C LEU A 728 -4.50 13.53 -19.89
N VAL A 729 -4.00 12.48 -20.55
CA VAL A 729 -4.75 11.85 -21.66
C VAL A 729 -5.99 11.12 -21.18
N ASP A 730 -5.95 10.51 -19.99
CA ASP A 730 -7.10 9.87 -19.38
C ASP A 730 -8.22 10.91 -19.14
N ALA A 731 -7.87 12.11 -18.67
CA ALA A 731 -8.82 13.22 -18.52
C ALA A 731 -9.42 13.69 -19.86
N VAL A 732 -8.62 13.73 -20.94
CA VAL A 732 -9.11 14.05 -22.29
C VAL A 732 -10.12 13.01 -22.78
N PHE A 733 -9.83 11.71 -22.62
CA PHE A 733 -10.76 10.66 -23.04
C PHE A 733 -12.06 10.68 -22.24
N GLN A 734 -11.99 10.94 -20.93
CA GLN A 734 -13.17 11.06 -20.07
C GLN A 734 -14.00 12.29 -20.44
N GLY A 735 -13.37 13.47 -20.55
CA GLY A 735 -14.05 14.73 -20.88
C GLY A 735 -14.68 14.75 -22.27
N THR A 736 -14.11 14.02 -23.24
CA THR A 736 -14.67 13.93 -24.62
C THR A 736 -15.64 12.76 -24.83
N GLY A 737 -15.93 11.97 -23.78
CA GLY A 737 -16.82 10.81 -23.86
C GLY A 737 -16.26 9.62 -24.66
N LYS A 738 -14.93 9.58 -24.87
CA LYS A 738 -14.21 8.56 -25.66
C LYS A 738 -13.62 7.46 -24.78
N THR A 739 -14.35 7.03 -23.75
CA THR A 739 -13.89 6.11 -22.70
C THR A 739 -13.49 4.71 -23.19
N GLY A 740 -14.00 4.26 -24.34
CA GLY A 740 -13.56 3.00 -24.96
C GLY A 740 -12.08 3.00 -25.36
N TYR A 741 -11.53 4.15 -25.78
CA TYR A 741 -10.11 4.28 -26.08
C TYR A 741 -9.25 4.31 -24.81
N ALA A 742 -9.75 4.90 -23.72
CA ALA A 742 -9.07 4.85 -22.42
C ALA A 742 -8.90 3.39 -21.95
N ALA A 743 -9.98 2.60 -22.01
CA ALA A 743 -9.92 1.18 -21.66
C ALA A 743 -8.92 0.39 -22.53
N ALA A 744 -8.93 0.61 -23.86
CA ALA A 744 -8.01 -0.07 -24.76
C ALA A 744 -6.53 0.27 -24.47
N VAL A 745 -6.25 1.53 -24.18
CA VAL A 745 -4.92 2.04 -23.87
C VAL A 745 -4.44 1.56 -22.49
N TRP A 746 -5.33 1.43 -21.50
CA TRP A 746 -5.00 0.77 -20.23
C TRP A 746 -4.69 -0.71 -20.42
N ILE A 747 -5.51 -1.47 -21.16
CA ILE A 747 -5.23 -2.89 -21.43
C ILE A 747 -3.85 -3.05 -22.09
N LEU A 748 -3.53 -2.21 -23.06
CA LEU A 748 -2.21 -2.20 -23.71
C LEU A 748 -1.08 -1.99 -22.70
N GLU A 749 -1.19 -0.97 -21.84
CA GLU A 749 -0.22 -0.70 -20.77
C GLU A 749 -0.03 -1.94 -19.88
N GLN A 750 -1.13 -2.51 -19.39
CA GLN A 750 -1.09 -3.61 -18.42
C GLN A 750 -0.50 -4.91 -19.01
N VAL A 751 -0.79 -5.21 -20.27
CA VAL A 751 -0.21 -6.36 -20.97
C VAL A 751 1.30 -6.18 -21.17
N ILE A 752 1.74 -5.01 -21.62
CA ILE A 752 3.18 -4.71 -21.79
C ILE A 752 3.88 -4.77 -20.43
N ARG A 753 3.28 -4.17 -19.40
CA ARG A 753 3.80 -4.17 -18.03
C ARG A 753 4.01 -5.58 -17.50
N ALA A 754 2.99 -6.44 -17.61
CA ALA A 754 3.06 -7.83 -17.17
C ALA A 754 4.12 -8.63 -17.94
N LEU A 755 4.23 -8.43 -19.26
CA LEU A 755 5.21 -9.11 -20.11
C LEU A 755 6.65 -8.72 -19.74
N PHE A 756 6.95 -7.42 -19.68
CA PHE A 756 8.30 -6.95 -19.32
C PHE A 756 8.67 -7.35 -17.91
N MET A 757 7.72 -7.29 -16.97
CA MET A 757 7.96 -7.69 -15.61
C MET A 757 8.26 -9.19 -15.49
N TRP A 758 7.49 -10.04 -16.18
CA TRP A 758 7.77 -11.48 -16.24
C TRP A 758 9.16 -11.74 -16.78
N VAL A 759 9.55 -11.14 -17.91
CA VAL A 759 10.88 -11.34 -18.50
C VAL A 759 11.99 -10.84 -17.58
N LEU A 760 11.89 -9.61 -17.06
CA LEU A 760 12.97 -9.01 -16.26
C LEU A 760 13.11 -9.68 -14.89
N VAL A 761 12.00 -9.95 -14.20
CA VAL A 761 12.05 -10.54 -12.86
C VAL A 761 12.51 -12.00 -12.90
N THR A 762 12.11 -12.77 -13.91
CA THR A 762 12.51 -14.19 -14.03
C THR A 762 13.97 -14.37 -14.46
N ILE A 763 14.55 -13.40 -15.16
CA ILE A 763 15.96 -13.48 -15.61
C ILE A 763 16.91 -12.92 -14.53
N PHE A 764 16.55 -11.80 -13.90
CA PHE A 764 17.48 -11.04 -13.08
C PHE A 764 17.22 -11.18 -11.57
N TYR A 765 16.03 -11.61 -11.15
CA TYR A 765 15.65 -11.84 -9.75
C TYR A 765 15.81 -10.62 -8.84
N ASP A 766 15.54 -9.42 -9.36
CA ASP A 766 15.69 -8.15 -8.64
C ASP A 766 14.39 -7.35 -8.62
N MET A 767 13.98 -6.91 -7.43
CA MET A 767 12.75 -6.14 -7.21
C MET A 767 12.77 -4.78 -7.94
N ARG A 768 13.93 -4.15 -8.11
CA ARG A 768 14.05 -2.85 -8.80
C ARG A 768 13.54 -2.91 -10.24
N LEU A 769 13.69 -4.06 -10.88
CA LEU A 769 13.28 -4.27 -12.26
C LEU A 769 11.76 -4.35 -12.44
N VAL A 770 11.02 -4.61 -11.35
CA VAL A 770 9.56 -4.49 -11.34
C VAL A 770 9.15 -3.07 -11.71
N ILE A 771 9.78 -2.05 -11.12
CA ILE A 771 9.49 -0.64 -11.42
C ILE A 771 9.98 -0.27 -12.83
N ILE A 772 11.15 -0.76 -13.23
CA ILE A 772 11.68 -0.49 -14.57
C ILE A 772 10.76 -1.07 -15.65
N ALA A 773 10.09 -2.20 -15.40
CA ALA A 773 9.10 -2.76 -16.31
C ALA A 773 7.90 -1.83 -16.55
N TYR A 774 7.62 -0.89 -15.63
CA TYR A 774 6.54 0.07 -15.82
C TYR A 774 6.89 1.15 -16.84
N TRP A 775 8.17 1.48 -17.00
CA TRP A 775 8.62 2.57 -17.88
C TRP A 775 8.26 2.34 -19.35
N PRO A 776 8.63 1.21 -19.99
CA PRO A 776 8.24 0.97 -21.38
C PRO A 776 6.72 0.81 -21.54
N ALA A 777 6.02 0.30 -20.52
CA ALA A 777 4.58 0.13 -20.54
C ALA A 777 3.84 1.47 -20.58
N VAL A 778 4.11 2.37 -19.64
CA VAL A 778 3.49 3.71 -19.60
C VAL A 778 3.95 4.56 -20.77
N LEU A 779 5.23 4.51 -21.15
CA LEU A 779 5.70 5.25 -22.33
C LEU A 779 4.97 4.82 -23.61
N THR A 780 4.77 3.51 -23.80
CA THR A 780 4.02 2.99 -24.95
C THR A 780 2.56 3.43 -24.88
N LYS A 781 1.94 3.37 -23.69
CA LYS A 781 0.60 3.88 -23.44
C LYS A 781 0.48 5.33 -23.90
N ASP A 782 1.35 6.20 -23.41
CA ASP A 782 1.30 7.63 -23.64
C ASP A 782 1.48 7.97 -25.12
N ILE A 783 2.44 7.33 -25.80
CA ILE A 783 2.66 7.52 -27.24
C ILE A 783 1.38 7.15 -28.02
N VAL A 784 0.81 5.97 -27.76
CA VAL A 784 -0.39 5.51 -28.47
C VAL A 784 -1.59 6.40 -28.16
N ALA A 785 -1.79 6.75 -26.88
CA ALA A 785 -2.90 7.57 -26.45
C ALA A 785 -2.88 8.96 -27.10
N TRP A 786 -1.73 9.64 -27.09
CA TRP A 786 -1.61 10.97 -27.68
C TRP A 786 -1.66 10.97 -29.21
N VAL A 787 -1.25 9.87 -29.87
CA VAL A 787 -1.51 9.67 -31.31
C VAL A 787 -3.01 9.53 -31.59
N ILE A 788 -3.74 8.80 -30.74
CA ILE A 788 -5.21 8.70 -30.84
C ILE A 788 -5.86 10.06 -30.62
N VAL A 789 -5.49 10.81 -29.57
CA VAL A 789 -6.01 12.17 -29.32
C VAL A 789 -5.77 13.07 -30.53
N ARG A 790 -4.55 13.07 -31.08
CA ARG A 790 -4.20 13.92 -32.23
C ARG A 790 -4.99 13.57 -33.50
N SER A 791 -5.31 12.29 -33.70
CA SER A 791 -6.00 11.81 -34.90
C SER A 791 -7.52 11.82 -34.79
N LYS A 792 -8.08 11.63 -33.59
CA LYS A 792 -9.53 11.43 -33.37
C LYS A 792 -10.22 12.52 -32.57
N ILE A 793 -9.49 13.34 -31.82
CA ILE A 793 -10.06 14.38 -30.95
C ILE A 793 -9.71 15.77 -31.46
N SER A 794 -8.43 16.14 -31.47
CA SER A 794 -8.01 17.48 -31.89
C SER A 794 -6.55 17.50 -32.36
N LYS A 795 -6.28 18.23 -33.46
CA LYS A 795 -4.93 18.46 -33.97
C LYS A 795 -4.25 19.61 -33.20
N PHE A 796 -3.93 19.36 -31.94
CA PHE A 796 -3.26 20.34 -31.09
C PHE A 796 -1.78 20.56 -31.50
N LYS A 797 -1.26 21.74 -31.15
CA LYS A 797 0.15 22.14 -31.33
C LYS A 797 0.80 22.25 -29.96
N LEU A 798 1.99 21.68 -29.81
CA LEU A 798 2.79 21.80 -28.59
C LEU A 798 3.77 22.95 -28.73
N TYR A 799 3.80 23.83 -27.73
CA TYR A 799 4.77 24.92 -27.63
C TYR A 799 5.96 24.44 -26.81
N THR A 800 6.87 23.72 -27.46
CA THR A 800 7.92 22.94 -26.77
C THR A 800 8.72 23.76 -25.76
N PHE A 801 9.03 25.01 -26.09
CA PHE A 801 9.82 25.89 -25.23
C PHE A 801 9.15 26.13 -23.87
N LYS A 802 7.90 26.63 -23.86
CA LYS A 802 7.13 26.90 -22.64
C LYS A 802 6.60 25.66 -21.94
N THR A 803 6.34 24.60 -22.70
CA THR A 803 5.70 23.38 -22.17
C THR A 803 6.69 22.43 -21.53
N PHE A 804 7.91 22.32 -22.09
CA PHE A 804 8.90 21.33 -21.66
C PHE A 804 10.22 21.98 -21.27
N ILE A 805 10.77 22.87 -22.10
CA ILE A 805 12.15 23.35 -21.93
C ILE A 805 12.28 24.25 -20.70
N THR A 806 11.49 25.33 -20.61
CA THR A 806 11.56 26.26 -19.47
C THR A 806 11.26 25.60 -18.13
N PRO A 807 10.17 24.82 -17.95
CA PRO A 807 9.91 24.17 -16.67
C PRO A 807 10.94 23.08 -16.33
N LEU A 808 11.52 22.39 -17.32
CA LEU A 808 12.55 21.36 -17.08
C LEU A 808 13.88 21.98 -16.63
N ILE A 809 14.34 23.04 -17.30
CA ILE A 809 15.58 23.73 -16.91
C ILE A 809 15.41 24.35 -15.51
N ALA A 810 14.25 24.96 -15.24
CA ALA A 810 13.92 25.45 -13.90
C ALA A 810 13.95 24.33 -12.86
N ALA A 811 13.46 23.14 -13.19
CA ALA A 811 13.46 21.98 -12.31
C ALA A 811 14.86 21.44 -12.04
N ILE A 812 15.73 21.42 -13.06
CA ILE A 812 17.15 21.05 -12.90
C ILE A 812 17.87 22.02 -11.97
N ILE A 813 17.67 23.34 -12.15
CA ILE A 813 18.25 24.36 -11.27
C ILE A 813 17.71 24.18 -9.85
N ASN A 814 16.39 23.99 -9.70
CA ASN A 814 15.75 23.75 -8.42
C ASN A 814 16.33 22.51 -7.71
N PHE A 815 16.54 21.41 -8.44
CA PHE A 815 17.15 20.18 -7.92
C PHE A 815 18.55 20.43 -7.33
N PHE A 816 19.44 21.11 -8.07
CA PHE A 816 20.81 21.35 -7.59
C PHE A 816 20.85 22.29 -6.40
N VAL A 817 20.08 23.38 -6.44
CA VAL A 817 20.05 24.36 -5.34
C VAL A 817 19.42 23.72 -4.09
N LEU A 818 18.28 23.07 -4.23
CA LEU A 818 17.62 22.40 -3.11
C LEU A 818 18.45 21.22 -2.59
N GLY A 819 19.10 20.46 -3.46
CA GLY A 819 19.99 19.36 -3.06
C GLY A 819 21.17 19.86 -2.25
N PHE A 820 21.78 20.98 -2.63
CA PHE A 820 22.83 21.63 -1.85
C PHE A 820 22.34 22.04 -0.45
N PHE A 821 21.23 22.79 -0.36
CA PHE A 821 20.66 23.19 0.92
C PHE A 821 20.18 22.01 1.76
N GLY A 822 19.58 21.00 1.13
CA GLY A 822 19.09 19.79 1.76
C GLY A 822 20.21 19.01 2.43
N ASN A 823 21.33 18.80 1.74
CA ASN A 823 22.50 18.15 2.33
C ASN A 823 23.12 18.99 3.45
N LEU A 824 23.18 20.32 3.31
CA LEU A 824 23.67 21.21 4.37
C LEU A 824 22.84 21.06 5.64
N VAL A 825 21.51 21.16 5.52
CA VAL A 825 20.60 21.03 6.66
C VAL A 825 20.63 19.61 7.23
N PHE A 826 20.71 18.57 6.38
CA PHE A 826 20.74 17.18 6.84
C PHE A 826 21.96 16.89 7.68
N ASN A 827 23.10 17.51 7.38
CA ASN A 827 24.35 17.33 8.11
C ASN A 827 24.43 18.15 9.42
N LEU A 828 23.51 19.09 9.67
CA LEU A 828 23.46 19.80 10.96
C LEU A 828 23.16 18.82 12.11
N GLU A 829 23.87 18.98 13.22
CA GLU A 829 23.65 18.24 14.46
C GLU A 829 22.56 18.93 15.30
N LEU A 830 21.30 18.70 14.95
CA LEU A 830 20.13 19.23 15.67
C LEU A 830 19.45 18.16 16.55
N GLY A 831 20.18 17.10 16.91
CA GLY A 831 19.65 15.89 17.54
C GLY A 831 19.23 14.84 16.50
N ASP A 832 18.11 14.15 16.75
CA ASP A 832 17.57 13.16 15.81
C ASP A 832 17.25 13.82 14.45
N LYS A 833 17.64 13.16 13.34
CA LYS A 833 17.52 13.68 11.96
C LYS A 833 16.08 13.94 11.51
N ILE A 834 15.10 13.68 12.35
CA ILE A 834 13.67 13.90 12.12
C ILE A 834 13.38 15.39 11.88
N ILE A 835 13.90 16.27 12.75
CA ILE A 835 13.64 17.72 12.64
C ILE A 835 14.27 18.26 11.35
N ASN A 836 15.51 17.87 11.06
CA ASN A 836 16.21 18.23 9.83
C ASN A 836 15.39 17.80 8.61
N THR A 837 14.91 16.56 8.62
CA THR A 837 14.14 15.96 7.52
C THR A 837 12.80 16.66 7.29
N ALA A 838 12.05 16.92 8.36
CA ALA A 838 10.79 17.64 8.28
C ALA A 838 10.99 19.07 7.73
N LEU A 839 12.05 19.76 8.19
CA LEU A 839 12.38 21.10 7.71
C LEU A 839 12.76 21.09 6.23
N ILE A 840 13.65 20.17 5.82
CA ILE A 840 14.07 20.02 4.41
C ILE A 840 12.86 19.79 3.51
N PHE A 841 11.97 18.89 3.91
CA PHE A 841 10.79 18.55 3.13
C PHE A 841 9.78 19.71 3.04
N LEU A 842 9.46 20.36 4.17
CA LEU A 842 8.55 21.51 4.19
C LEU A 842 9.09 22.69 3.39
N VAL A 843 10.38 22.99 3.52
CA VAL A 843 11.05 24.05 2.74
C VAL A 843 11.07 23.68 1.25
N GLY A 844 11.42 22.45 0.90
CA GLY A 844 11.45 21.97 -0.47
C GLY A 844 10.09 22.03 -1.17
N VAL A 845 9.00 21.67 -0.48
CA VAL A 845 7.66 21.63 -1.07
C VAL A 845 6.99 23.01 -1.09
N PHE A 846 7.03 23.75 0.03
CA PHE A 846 6.23 24.98 0.19
C PHE A 846 6.99 26.28 -0.11
N ILE A 847 8.32 26.29 0.00
CA ILE A 847 9.12 27.52 -0.22
C ILE A 847 9.79 27.49 -1.59
N PHE A 848 10.38 26.36 -1.97
CA PHE A 848 11.10 26.25 -3.25
C PHE A 848 10.19 26.35 -4.48
N ILE A 849 8.86 26.22 -4.33
CA ILE A 849 7.92 26.49 -5.42
C ILE A 849 7.97 27.96 -5.91
N PHE A 850 8.23 28.91 -4.99
CA PHE A 850 8.42 30.32 -5.35
C PHE A 850 9.72 30.55 -6.11
N PHE A 851 10.79 29.87 -5.67
CA PHE A 851 12.08 29.91 -6.36
C PHE A 851 11.97 29.29 -7.76
N TYR A 852 11.33 28.13 -7.87
CA TYR A 852 11.05 27.48 -9.14
C TYR A 852 10.26 28.40 -10.11
N ALA A 853 9.19 29.02 -9.62
CA ALA A 853 8.38 29.97 -10.40
C ALA A 853 9.18 31.17 -10.90
N PHE A 854 10.05 31.73 -10.05
CA PHE A 854 10.93 32.82 -10.42
C PHE A 854 11.91 32.42 -11.52
N ILE A 855 12.57 31.26 -11.40
CA ILE A 855 13.51 30.78 -12.41
C ILE A 855 12.81 30.49 -13.74
N GLU A 856 11.63 29.88 -13.71
CA GLU A 856 10.87 29.60 -14.93
C GLU A 856 10.41 30.89 -15.63
N GLY A 857 10.00 31.91 -14.86
CA GLY A 857 9.76 33.26 -15.36
C GLY A 857 11.01 33.90 -15.98
N LEU A 858 12.16 33.79 -15.31
CA LEU A 858 13.45 34.29 -15.80
C LEU A 858 13.88 33.63 -17.13
N LEU A 859 13.52 32.38 -17.34
CA LEU A 859 13.84 31.62 -18.56
C LEU A 859 12.86 31.88 -19.72
N GLY A 860 11.89 32.80 -19.56
CA GLY A 860 10.93 33.14 -20.61
C GLY A 860 9.75 32.17 -20.71
N GLY A 861 9.39 31.52 -19.59
CA GLY A 861 8.26 30.59 -19.52
C GLY A 861 6.88 31.23 -19.74
N TYR A 862 6.77 32.55 -19.57
CA TYR A 862 5.52 33.28 -19.74
C TYR A 862 5.57 34.32 -20.87
N ASP A 863 4.39 34.62 -21.40
CA ASP A 863 4.08 35.86 -22.13
C ASP A 863 3.05 36.67 -21.34
N ASP A 864 2.73 37.88 -21.81
CA ASP A 864 1.78 38.77 -21.13
C ASP A 864 0.39 38.13 -20.96
N ASN A 865 -0.06 37.39 -21.97
CA ASN A 865 -1.35 36.71 -21.96
C ASN A 865 -1.42 35.64 -20.88
N THR A 866 -0.40 34.79 -20.82
CA THR A 866 -0.33 33.70 -19.85
C THR A 866 -0.03 34.16 -18.43
N LEU A 867 0.69 35.27 -18.24
CA LEU A 867 0.82 35.92 -16.92
C LEU A 867 -0.53 36.45 -16.44
N LYS A 868 -1.28 37.12 -17.32
CA LYS A 868 -2.59 37.68 -16.97
C LYS A 868 -3.59 36.59 -16.59
N GLU A 869 -3.59 35.46 -17.29
CA GLU A 869 -4.43 34.31 -16.89
C GLU A 869 -3.98 33.69 -15.58
N PHE A 870 -2.67 33.61 -15.33
CA PHE A 870 -2.16 33.11 -14.07
C PHE A 870 -2.53 34.05 -12.90
N GLU A 871 -2.47 35.36 -13.12
CA GLU A 871 -2.94 36.36 -12.16
C GLU A 871 -4.39 36.10 -11.78
N LYS A 872 -5.30 36.03 -12.77
CA LYS A 872 -6.72 35.73 -12.56
C LYS A 872 -6.93 34.41 -11.82
N ALA A 873 -6.27 33.34 -12.24
CA ALA A 873 -6.38 32.05 -11.56
C ALA A 873 -5.96 32.13 -10.08
N SER A 874 -4.88 32.87 -9.80
CA SER A 874 -4.37 33.03 -8.43
C SER A 874 -5.28 33.89 -7.53
N THR A 875 -6.00 34.85 -8.10
CA THR A 875 -6.91 35.73 -7.34
C THR A 875 -8.22 35.04 -7.00
N MET A 876 -8.65 34.07 -7.80
CA MET A 876 -9.84 33.22 -7.57
C MET A 876 -9.73 32.37 -6.31
N VAL A 877 -8.51 32.05 -5.86
CA VAL A 877 -8.29 31.34 -4.58
C VAL A 877 -8.49 32.30 -3.41
N LYS A 878 -9.62 32.15 -2.70
CA LYS A 878 -10.02 33.07 -1.61
C LYS A 878 -9.61 32.61 -0.20
N THR A 879 -9.28 31.33 0.00
CA THR A 879 -9.00 30.74 1.31
C THR A 879 -7.79 31.42 2.00
N PRO A 880 -7.90 31.88 3.28
CA PRO A 880 -6.92 32.78 3.89
C PRO A 880 -5.46 32.33 3.86
N LEU A 881 -5.15 31.06 4.09
CA LEU A 881 -3.75 30.57 4.02
C LEU A 881 -3.30 30.33 2.58
N ILE A 882 -4.13 29.64 1.81
CA ILE A 882 -3.81 29.13 0.46
C ILE A 882 -3.69 30.26 -0.56
N ARG A 883 -4.49 31.33 -0.41
CA ARG A 883 -4.42 32.50 -1.29
C ARG A 883 -3.02 33.14 -1.32
N HIS A 884 -2.29 33.09 -0.21
CA HIS A 884 -0.95 33.66 -0.15
C HIS A 884 0.05 32.80 -0.93
N PHE A 885 -0.09 31.48 -0.88
CA PHE A 885 0.71 30.57 -1.70
C PHE A 885 0.40 30.76 -3.19
N ALA A 886 -0.87 30.71 -3.60
CA ALA A 886 -1.27 30.87 -5.00
C ALA A 886 -0.78 32.21 -5.59
N ARG A 887 -1.05 33.33 -4.89
CA ARG A 887 -0.62 34.66 -5.34
C ARG A 887 0.89 34.86 -5.24
N GLY A 888 1.55 34.19 -4.29
CA GLY A 888 3.00 34.25 -4.14
C GLY A 888 3.71 33.62 -5.34
N ILE A 889 3.24 32.46 -5.84
CA ILE A 889 3.80 31.82 -7.03
C ILE A 889 3.66 32.74 -8.24
N TYR A 890 2.47 33.32 -8.44
CA TYR A 890 2.25 34.30 -9.50
C TYR A 890 3.24 35.47 -9.39
N LYS A 891 3.36 36.10 -8.22
CA LYS A 891 4.29 37.23 -8.02
C LYS A 891 5.76 36.86 -8.27
N SER A 892 6.16 35.66 -7.88
CA SER A 892 7.51 35.15 -8.16
C SER A 892 7.74 34.95 -9.66
N ALA A 893 6.77 34.35 -10.36
CA ALA A 893 6.81 34.20 -11.82
C ALA A 893 6.85 35.56 -12.53
N GLU A 894 6.01 36.50 -12.13
CA GLU A 894 5.97 37.87 -12.65
C GLU A 894 7.31 38.59 -12.45
N LEU A 895 7.91 38.48 -11.27
CA LEU A 895 9.22 39.07 -10.98
C LEU A 895 10.31 38.49 -11.90
N GLY A 896 10.31 37.16 -12.09
CA GLY A 896 11.23 36.50 -13.02
C GLY A 896 11.04 36.97 -14.46
N ALA A 897 9.79 37.04 -14.91
CA ALA A 897 9.44 37.49 -16.26
C ALA A 897 9.82 38.96 -16.52
N ARG A 898 9.62 39.86 -15.55
CA ARG A 898 10.02 41.27 -15.65
C ARG A 898 11.53 41.48 -15.85
N ILE A 899 12.35 40.58 -15.29
CA ILE A 899 13.82 40.62 -15.41
C ILE A 899 14.29 39.89 -16.67
N SER A 900 13.46 38.99 -17.22
CA SER A 900 13.86 38.08 -18.29
C SER A 900 14.09 38.80 -19.63
N PRO A 901 15.26 38.62 -20.27
CA PRO A 901 15.46 39.02 -21.66
C PRO A 901 14.76 38.09 -22.66
N LEU A 902 14.10 37.03 -22.19
CA LEU A 902 13.36 36.05 -22.98
C LEU A 902 11.83 36.20 -22.87
N HIS A 903 11.35 37.13 -22.02
CA HIS A 903 9.93 37.44 -21.91
C HIS A 903 9.33 37.81 -23.28
N ASN A 904 8.12 37.29 -23.56
CA ASN A 904 7.41 37.47 -24.85
C ASN A 904 8.12 36.97 -26.13
N LYS A 905 9.28 36.30 -26.06
CA LYS A 905 9.96 35.78 -27.27
C LYS A 905 9.32 34.55 -27.90
N PHE A 906 8.50 33.82 -27.13
CA PHE A 906 7.85 32.58 -27.56
C PHE A 906 6.33 32.65 -27.37
N PRO A 907 5.60 33.48 -28.13
CA PRO A 907 4.16 33.68 -27.95
C PRO A 907 3.34 32.45 -28.33
N ILE A 908 2.16 32.31 -27.70
CA ILE A 908 1.21 31.23 -27.95
C ILE A 908 0.19 31.72 -28.99
N ASP A 909 0.35 31.30 -30.25
CA ASP A 909 -0.47 31.78 -31.38
C ASP A 909 -1.95 31.36 -31.29
N ILE A 910 -2.29 30.32 -30.54
CA ILE A 910 -3.68 29.86 -30.37
C ILE A 910 -4.44 30.53 -29.22
N TYR A 911 -3.75 31.34 -28.41
CA TYR A 911 -4.33 31.89 -27.20
C TYR A 911 -5.52 32.81 -27.49
N GLU A 912 -5.35 33.76 -28.42
CA GLU A 912 -6.39 34.74 -28.74
C GLU A 912 -7.63 34.07 -29.35
N SER A 913 -7.44 33.18 -30.33
CA SER A 913 -8.55 32.45 -30.96
C SER A 913 -9.26 31.48 -30.02
N GLY A 914 -8.52 30.81 -29.13
CA GLY A 914 -9.11 29.97 -28.10
C GLY A 914 -9.93 30.77 -27.09
N MET A 915 -9.44 31.95 -26.67
CA MET A 915 -10.17 32.82 -25.75
C MET A 915 -11.38 33.51 -26.40
N GLU A 916 -11.35 33.76 -27.70
CA GLU A 916 -12.51 34.21 -28.47
C GLU A 916 -13.61 33.14 -28.46
N GLU A 917 -13.28 31.88 -28.77
CA GLU A 917 -14.24 30.76 -28.68
C GLU A 917 -14.76 30.55 -27.24
N ALA A 918 -13.91 30.76 -26.23
CA ALA A 918 -14.33 30.71 -24.81
C ALA A 918 -15.31 31.84 -24.46
N PHE A 919 -15.09 33.04 -24.99
CA PHE A 919 -16.01 34.16 -24.82
C PHE A 919 -17.34 33.90 -25.54
N GLU A 920 -17.31 33.37 -26.76
CA GLU A 920 -18.52 32.93 -27.48
C GLU A 920 -19.32 31.91 -26.66
N LEU A 921 -18.67 30.87 -26.12
CA LEU A 921 -19.34 29.89 -25.26
C LEU A 921 -19.88 30.52 -24.00
N THR A 922 -19.17 31.50 -23.42
CA THR A 922 -19.66 32.22 -22.24
C THR A 922 -20.94 32.99 -22.57
N LEU A 923 -21.03 33.58 -23.77
CA LEU A 923 -22.24 34.23 -24.27
C LEU A 923 -23.35 33.22 -24.57
N GLU A 924 -23.04 32.04 -25.11
CA GLU A 924 -23.99 30.95 -25.33
C GLU A 924 -24.56 30.41 -24.01
N LYS A 925 -23.71 30.21 -22.99
CA LYS A 925 -24.12 29.80 -21.63
C LYS A 925 -25.14 30.78 -21.03
N ARG A 926 -24.98 32.09 -21.29
CA ARG A 926 -25.95 33.11 -20.85
C ARG A 926 -27.27 33.08 -21.60
N ARG A 927 -27.34 32.45 -22.78
CA ARG A 927 -28.57 32.27 -23.56
C ARG A 927 -29.29 30.96 -23.22
N LEU A 928 -29.19 30.50 -21.97
CA LEU A 928 -30.07 29.45 -21.47
C LEU A 928 -31.48 30.03 -21.27
N LYS A 929 -32.28 30.04 -22.33
CA LYS A 929 -33.73 29.98 -22.15
C LYS A 929 -34.05 28.52 -21.81
N ILE A 930 -34.45 28.26 -20.57
CA ILE A 930 -35.17 27.01 -20.25
C ILE A 930 -36.54 27.08 -20.91
#